data_AF-A0A9N9TR74-F1
#
_entry.id   AF-A0A9N9TR74-F1
#
_cell.length_a   1.000
_cell.length_b   1.000
_cell.length_c   1.000
_cell.angle_alpha   90.00
_cell.angle_beta   90.00
_cell.angle_gamma   90.00
#
_symmetry.space_group_name_H-M   'P 1'
#
loop_
_entity.id
_entity.type
_entity.pdbx_description
1 polymer ?
#
loop_
_entity_poly.entity_id
_entity_poly.type
_entity_poly.pdbx_seq_one_letter_code
_entity_poly.pdbx_strand_id
1 'polypeptide(L)'
;MTFKYSPAILLFVIFSVTSKETGDILVYTVATEETNGFDRYLDSASEFNIQPKILGFGHEWRGGEVKTHPGGGWKLKLLKTALEPFEGDDNKLVLFTDAYDVIFLGKLDEIVRRFHKTGARILFGAEPYCWPDAGLETKYPEVKEGKRFLNSGMFIGYVPEVLKLLSRKEIDDQDDDQLFCTEAYLDEKFREDAQIKLDHTNELFQNLNGVAGEIEIISKPTKEGDIDKYYVKNVLYQTEPIVIHGNGASKHTLNYLGNYVPNAWNSVEGCRQCKKGLINLEGLPSKDVPVVLIALFIEHNTPFLEEFLNKIHNLQYPKERIHLFIHNAMKFHTDHVNNFTEKHAKEYVTLKQITPDDAIPEWTARDLSLDHCLTKKCDIYFSVDSIAHIDNPYTLKLLIEQNRTVIAPLLTRPGKAWSNFWGALSKDGFYARSNDYMDIVHSEKRGLWNVPFISNAYIINSTLLKSRDRTVINYTKPKVDADMTFCSNLRKIDVFMYVSNRVDFGHLINPDNFDTTRTEPDMYQIFDNAQDWEDRYIHVDYPENFNPEKKDLQPCPDVYWFPIVSERFCNSLINMMENFGKWSSGTNNDERLVGGYEAVPTRDIHMNQVGWEPHWLHFLQKYVRPLQEKVFIGYYHDPPKSLMNFVVRENYRYRPDEQPSLRPHHDSSTYTINIALNRRNVDYEGGGCKFIRYNCSVVDTKQGWLLIHPGRLTHFHEGLQVTNGTRYIMISFVDP
;
A
#
# COMPACT_ATOMS: atom_id res chain seq x y z
N MET A 1 -28.09 50.19 -42.02
CA MET A 1 -28.74 50.54 -40.74
C MET A 1 -28.13 49.68 -39.65
N THR A 2 -27.14 50.24 -38.98
CA THR A 2 -26.40 49.65 -37.86
C THR A 2 -26.91 50.34 -36.60
N PHE A 3 -27.62 49.62 -35.73
CA PHE A 3 -28.04 50.15 -34.43
C PHE A 3 -27.13 49.57 -33.34
N LYS A 4 -26.35 50.48 -32.74
CA LYS A 4 -25.63 50.32 -31.48
C LYS A 4 -26.63 50.38 -30.32
N TYR A 5 -26.50 49.47 -29.35
CA TYR A 5 -26.98 49.72 -27.98
C TYR A 5 -25.87 49.41 -26.98
N SER A 6 -25.63 50.40 -26.12
CA SER A 6 -24.66 50.45 -25.03
C SER A 6 -25.19 49.66 -23.82
N PRO A 7 -24.34 48.97 -23.03
CA PRO A 7 -24.77 48.40 -21.76
C PRO A 7 -24.74 49.47 -20.67
N ALA A 8 -25.83 49.55 -19.90
CA ALA A 8 -25.96 50.36 -18.71
C ALA A 8 -25.12 49.75 -17.58
N ILE A 9 -24.33 50.60 -16.92
CA ILE A 9 -23.58 50.29 -15.70
C ILE A 9 -24.57 50.17 -14.55
N LEU A 10 -24.78 48.95 -14.05
CA LEU A 10 -25.45 48.73 -12.77
C LEU A 10 -24.39 48.80 -11.66
N LEU A 11 -24.34 49.93 -10.95
CA LEU A 11 -23.60 50.06 -9.71
C LEU A 11 -24.29 49.22 -8.63
N PHE A 12 -23.74 48.04 -8.33
CA PHE A 12 -24.02 47.36 -7.07
C PHE A 12 -23.15 48.00 -5.99
N VAL A 13 -23.78 48.83 -5.16
CA VAL A 13 -23.21 49.32 -3.91
C VAL A 13 -23.09 48.14 -2.96
N ILE A 14 -21.88 47.57 -2.86
CA ILE A 14 -21.53 46.65 -1.80
C ILE A 14 -21.50 47.48 -0.51
N PHE A 15 -22.48 47.28 0.36
CA PHE A 15 -22.36 47.66 1.76
C PHE A 15 -21.20 46.86 2.35
N SER A 16 -20.03 47.49 2.37
CA SER A 16 -18.91 47.11 3.21
C SER A 16 -19.37 47.19 4.65
N VAL A 17 -19.81 46.06 5.22
CA VAL A 17 -19.72 45.86 6.66
C VAL A 17 -18.23 45.63 6.92
N THR A 18 -17.53 46.72 7.19
CA THR A 18 -16.15 46.69 7.68
C THR A 18 -16.12 45.88 8.98
N SER A 19 -15.62 44.65 8.93
CA SER A 19 -15.19 43.91 10.12
C SER A 19 -13.99 44.64 10.71
N LYS A 20 -14.25 45.46 11.72
CA LYS A 20 -13.27 46.31 12.38
C LYS A 20 -12.32 45.55 13.33
N GLU A 21 -12.38 44.21 13.36
CA GLU A 21 -11.66 43.38 14.36
C GLU A 21 -10.42 42.63 13.83
N THR A 22 -10.18 42.56 12.52
CA THR A 22 -9.10 41.72 11.95
C THR A 22 -7.77 42.43 11.73
N GLY A 23 -7.67 43.73 11.99
CA GLY A 23 -6.52 44.53 11.62
C GLY A 23 -5.59 44.83 12.78
N ASP A 24 -4.75 43.87 13.23
CA ASP A 24 -3.34 44.14 13.61
C ASP A 24 -2.50 42.96 14.17
N ILE A 25 -2.71 41.71 13.75
CA ILE A 25 -1.82 40.60 14.15
C ILE A 25 -0.75 40.29 13.10
N LEU A 26 0.51 40.21 13.54
CA LEU A 26 1.64 39.72 12.77
C LEU A 26 1.81 38.22 13.06
N VAL A 27 1.93 37.39 12.03
CA VAL A 27 2.27 35.98 12.20
C VAL A 27 3.68 35.78 11.69
N TYR A 28 4.59 35.34 12.56
CA TYR A 28 5.98 35.07 12.21
C TYR A 28 6.33 33.60 12.47
N THR A 29 7.17 33.08 11.59
CA THR A 29 7.77 31.76 11.76
C THR A 29 9.20 31.76 11.22
N VAL A 30 9.98 30.74 11.56
CA VAL A 30 11.35 30.56 11.07
C VAL A 30 11.42 29.28 10.26
N ALA A 31 11.87 29.41 9.02
CA ALA A 31 12.15 28.30 8.13
C ALA A 31 13.32 28.69 7.22
N THR A 32 14.27 27.77 7.05
CA THR A 32 15.49 27.99 6.24
C THR A 32 15.38 27.39 4.85
N GLU A 33 14.58 26.33 4.70
CA GLU A 33 14.40 25.60 3.44
C GLU A 33 12.95 25.14 3.28
N GLU A 34 12.57 24.77 2.05
CA GLU A 34 11.28 24.17 1.72
C GLU A 34 11.32 22.68 2.07
N THR A 35 10.56 22.28 3.10
CA THR A 35 10.45 20.90 3.58
C THR A 35 8.99 20.45 3.53
N ASN A 36 8.73 19.14 3.57
CA ASN A 36 7.35 18.65 3.60
C ASN A 36 6.58 19.11 4.85
N GLY A 37 7.28 19.30 5.98
CA GLY A 37 6.70 19.89 7.18
C GLY A 37 6.32 21.36 6.98
N PHE A 38 7.18 22.13 6.30
CA PHE A 38 6.91 23.52 5.94
C PHE A 38 5.73 23.66 4.97
N ASP A 39 5.65 22.79 3.95
CA ASP A 39 4.52 22.78 3.02
C ASP A 39 3.22 22.52 3.78
N ARG A 40 3.19 21.52 4.67
CA ARG A 40 2.02 21.25 5.52
C ARG A 40 1.64 22.45 6.39
N TYR A 41 2.62 23.16 6.94
CA TYR A 41 2.39 24.38 7.72
C TYR A 41 1.70 25.46 6.88
N LEU A 42 2.25 25.78 5.70
CA LEU A 42 1.68 26.75 4.77
C LEU A 42 0.29 26.33 4.28
N ASP A 43 0.08 25.04 4.03
CA ASP A 43 -1.19 24.46 3.63
C ASP A 43 -2.27 24.72 4.69
N SER A 44 -1.95 24.41 5.95
CA SER A 44 -2.85 24.65 7.06
C SER A 44 -3.13 26.13 7.29
N ALA A 45 -2.12 26.99 7.15
CA ALA A 45 -2.28 28.45 7.25
C ALA A 45 -3.20 28.99 6.14
N SER A 46 -3.04 28.50 4.91
CA SER A 46 -3.83 28.94 3.75
C SER A 46 -5.32 28.58 3.86
N GLU A 47 -5.67 27.44 4.45
CA GLU A 47 -7.07 27.04 4.71
C GLU A 47 -7.81 28.09 5.57
N PHE A 48 -7.08 28.84 6.39
CA PHE A 48 -7.62 29.87 7.27
C PHE A 48 -7.27 31.31 6.85
N ASN A 49 -6.75 31.50 5.63
CA ASN A 49 -6.27 32.80 5.11
C ASN A 49 -5.20 33.47 6.00
N ILE A 50 -4.38 32.66 6.65
CA ILE A 50 -3.24 33.13 7.45
C ILE A 50 -2.05 33.28 6.50
N GLN A 51 -1.35 34.43 6.58
CA GLN A 51 -0.14 34.70 5.80
C GLN A 51 1.06 34.90 6.74
N PRO A 52 1.76 33.82 7.14
CA PRO A 52 2.94 33.92 7.96
C PRO A 52 4.08 34.63 7.22
N LYS A 53 4.78 35.53 7.91
CA LYS A 53 6.06 36.07 7.48
C LYS A 53 7.17 35.09 7.86
N ILE A 54 7.86 34.60 6.84
CA ILE A 54 8.90 33.58 6.99
C ILE A 54 10.24 34.27 7.20
N LEU A 55 10.89 33.99 8.31
CA LEU A 55 12.20 34.53 8.66
C LEU A 55 13.29 33.48 8.39
N GLY A 56 14.45 33.93 7.88
CA GLY A 56 15.61 33.06 7.66
C GLY A 56 15.58 32.21 6.39
N PHE A 57 14.56 32.36 5.53
CA PHE A 57 14.43 31.53 4.32
C PHE A 57 15.60 31.71 3.35
N GLY A 58 16.16 30.60 2.87
CA GLY A 58 17.33 30.58 1.99
C GLY A 58 18.68 30.83 2.69
N HIS A 59 18.68 31.05 4.01
CA HIS A 59 19.90 31.15 4.80
C HIS A 59 20.23 29.82 5.48
N GLU A 60 21.52 29.53 5.65
CA GLU A 60 21.97 28.38 6.43
C GLU A 60 21.54 28.53 7.90
N TRP A 61 21.05 27.42 8.48
CA TRP A 61 20.60 27.38 9.86
C TRP A 61 21.76 27.59 10.85
N ARG A 62 21.61 28.57 11.76
CA ARG A 62 22.64 28.92 12.76
C ARG A 62 22.30 28.50 14.20
N GLY A 63 21.13 27.92 14.40
CA GLY A 63 20.61 27.61 15.73
C GLY A 63 21.13 26.32 16.38
N GLY A 64 22.18 25.70 15.85
CA GLY A 64 22.72 24.42 16.35
C GLY A 64 21.86 23.19 16.00
N GLU A 65 22.19 22.03 16.56
CA GLU A 65 21.47 20.76 16.29
C GLU A 65 20.23 20.58 17.19
N VAL A 66 19.17 21.35 16.93
CA VAL A 66 17.93 21.38 17.75
C VAL A 66 17.16 20.06 17.84
N LYS A 67 17.51 19.05 17.03
CA LYS A 67 16.92 17.70 17.13
C LYS A 67 17.53 16.86 18.26
N THR A 68 18.77 17.15 18.65
CA THR A 68 19.57 16.33 19.57
C THR A 68 20.00 17.11 20.81
N HIS A 69 20.14 18.44 20.69
CA HIS A 69 20.67 19.31 21.74
C HIS A 69 19.83 20.60 21.90
N PRO A 70 19.91 21.27 23.06
CA PRO A 70 19.40 22.62 23.24
C PRO A 70 19.94 23.60 22.19
N GLY A 71 19.12 24.55 21.75
CA GLY A 71 19.49 25.51 20.71
C GLY A 71 18.31 26.34 20.19
N GLY A 72 18.48 26.97 19.02
CA GLY A 72 17.41 27.72 18.36
C GLY A 72 17.34 29.21 18.70
N GLY A 73 18.27 29.76 19.49
CA GLY A 73 18.32 31.17 19.87
C GLY A 73 18.34 32.15 18.68
N TRP A 74 18.88 31.72 17.53
CA TRP A 74 18.81 32.46 16.28
C TRP A 74 17.37 32.80 15.85
N LYS A 75 16.38 31.95 16.17
CA LYS A 75 14.95 32.24 15.93
C LYS A 75 14.51 33.52 16.64
N LEU A 76 14.89 33.66 17.91
CA LEU A 76 14.54 34.82 18.73
C LEU A 76 15.24 36.10 18.24
N LYS A 77 16.49 36.01 17.76
CA LYS A 77 17.18 37.15 17.11
C LYS A 77 16.46 37.61 15.86
N LEU A 78 16.12 36.69 14.96
CA LEU A 78 15.38 37.00 13.73
C LEU A 78 14.03 37.65 14.06
N LEU A 79 13.32 37.11 15.05
CA LEU A 79 12.06 37.67 15.49
C LEU A 79 12.23 39.08 16.06
N LYS A 80 13.25 39.31 16.90
CA LYS A 80 13.54 40.63 17.47
C LYS A 80 13.72 41.67 16.37
N THR A 81 14.60 41.41 15.42
CA THR A 81 14.84 42.31 14.28
C THR A 81 13.59 42.54 13.44
N ALA A 82 12.75 41.50 13.26
CA ALA A 82 11.50 41.63 12.51
C ALA A 82 10.42 42.46 13.22
N LEU A 83 10.53 42.64 14.54
CA LEU A 83 9.60 43.39 15.37
C LEU A 83 10.03 44.83 15.64
N GLU A 84 11.32 45.17 15.49
CA GLU A 84 11.84 46.54 15.64
C GLU A 84 11.03 47.62 14.87
N PRO A 85 10.58 47.41 13.62
CA PRO A 85 9.79 48.41 12.90
C PRO A 85 8.40 48.71 13.50
N PHE A 86 7.95 47.90 14.45
CA PHE A 86 6.66 48.02 15.13
C PHE A 86 6.82 48.49 16.59
N GLU A 87 8.03 48.92 16.98
CA GLU A 87 8.27 49.53 18.28
C GLU A 87 7.40 50.79 18.45
N GLY A 88 6.68 50.87 19.57
CA GLY A 88 5.74 51.97 19.87
C GLY A 88 4.29 51.74 19.46
N ASP A 89 3.96 50.60 18.83
CA ASP A 89 2.56 50.19 18.59
C ASP A 89 2.03 49.32 19.74
N ASP A 90 1.37 49.96 20.70
CA ASP A 90 0.95 49.34 21.96
C ASP A 90 -0.15 48.26 21.81
N ASN A 91 -0.85 48.24 20.67
CA ASN A 91 -1.96 47.30 20.43
C ASN A 91 -1.62 46.23 19.39
N LYS A 92 -0.45 46.32 18.74
CA LYS A 92 -0.01 45.33 17.75
C LYS A 92 0.20 43.98 18.42
N LEU A 93 -0.36 42.93 17.83
CA LEU A 93 -0.14 41.56 18.27
C LEU A 93 0.88 40.86 17.37
N VAL A 94 1.65 39.95 17.96
CA VAL A 94 2.48 38.99 17.24
C VAL A 94 2.16 37.58 17.71
N LEU A 95 1.89 36.69 16.76
CA LEU A 95 1.88 35.24 16.94
C LEU A 95 3.18 34.69 16.34
N PHE A 96 4.00 34.08 17.17
CA PHE A 96 5.16 33.32 16.74
C PHE A 96 4.86 31.83 16.81
N THR A 97 5.23 31.09 15.77
CA THR A 97 5.21 29.62 15.78
C THR A 97 6.48 29.06 15.14
N ASP A 98 6.89 27.88 15.57
CA ASP A 98 7.72 27.01 14.75
C ASP A 98 7.00 26.68 13.43
N ALA A 99 7.76 26.19 12.44
CA ALA A 99 7.28 25.93 11.09
C ALA A 99 7.07 24.44 10.83
N TYR A 100 8.16 23.66 10.82
CA TYR A 100 8.21 22.32 10.23
C TYR A 100 7.26 21.29 10.88
N ASP A 101 6.85 21.53 12.11
CA ASP A 101 5.98 20.67 12.90
C ASP A 101 4.82 21.42 13.55
N VAL A 102 4.30 22.42 12.86
CA VAL A 102 3.09 23.13 13.30
C VAL A 102 1.97 23.00 12.28
N ILE A 103 0.73 22.90 12.77
CA ILE A 103 -0.51 22.89 11.96
C ILE A 103 -1.51 23.88 12.57
N PHE A 104 -2.03 24.80 11.76
CA PHE A 104 -3.16 25.64 12.14
C PHE A 104 -4.50 24.90 11.98
N LEU A 105 -5.39 25.08 12.95
CA LEU A 105 -6.74 24.50 12.99
C LEU A 105 -7.85 25.54 13.09
N GLY A 106 -7.51 26.83 13.11
CA GLY A 106 -8.50 27.91 13.22
C GLY A 106 -8.03 29.23 12.62
N LYS A 107 -8.97 30.17 12.50
CA LYS A 107 -8.73 31.53 11.97
C LYS A 107 -8.05 32.42 13.01
N LEU A 108 -7.34 33.45 12.53
CA LEU A 108 -6.67 34.44 13.39
C LEU A 108 -7.62 35.14 14.36
N ASP A 109 -8.83 35.50 13.93
CA ASP A 109 -9.81 36.15 14.82
C ASP A 109 -10.17 35.28 16.03
N GLU A 110 -10.22 33.96 15.83
CA GLU A 110 -10.45 33.03 16.92
C GLU A 110 -9.23 32.90 17.84
N ILE A 111 -8.03 32.87 17.27
CA ILE A 111 -6.76 32.90 18.02
C ILE A 111 -6.71 34.15 18.92
N VAL A 112 -6.94 35.34 18.34
CA VAL A 112 -6.94 36.62 19.05
C VAL A 112 -8.02 36.66 20.13
N ARG A 113 -9.24 36.20 19.82
CA ARG A 113 -10.34 36.14 20.79
C ARG A 113 -10.01 35.25 21.98
N ARG A 114 -9.43 34.06 21.75
CA ARG A 114 -9.03 33.14 22.82
C ARG A 114 -7.86 33.70 23.63
N PHE A 115 -6.88 34.33 22.97
CA PHE A 115 -5.80 35.05 23.64
C PHE A 115 -6.32 36.15 24.58
N HIS A 116 -7.22 37.02 24.13
CA HIS A 116 -7.76 38.10 24.95
C HIS A 116 -8.48 37.59 26.21
N LYS A 117 -9.17 36.44 26.15
CA LYS A 117 -9.82 35.83 27.31
C LYS A 117 -8.84 35.44 28.42
N THR A 118 -7.60 35.13 28.07
CA THR A 118 -6.58 34.77 29.07
C THR A 118 -6.16 35.96 29.93
N GLY A 119 -6.36 37.19 29.44
CA GLY A 119 -5.87 38.42 30.06
C GLY A 119 -4.33 38.46 30.21
N ALA A 120 -3.60 37.64 29.44
CA ALA A 120 -2.16 37.70 29.34
C ALA A 120 -1.73 38.84 28.41
N ARG A 121 -0.52 39.36 28.60
CA ARG A 121 0.13 40.18 27.57
C ARG A 121 1.10 39.39 26.70
N ILE A 122 1.62 38.29 27.23
CA ILE A 122 2.27 37.23 26.46
C ILE A 122 1.72 35.89 26.96
N LEU A 123 1.25 35.06 26.03
CA LEU A 123 0.79 33.70 26.30
C LEU A 123 1.69 32.70 25.57
N PHE A 124 2.37 31.85 26.32
CA PHE A 124 3.14 30.73 25.78
C PHE A 124 2.33 29.42 25.76
N GLY A 125 2.65 28.52 24.85
CA GLY A 125 2.22 27.13 24.96
C GLY A 125 2.74 26.48 26.24
N ALA A 126 1.97 25.56 26.81
CA ALA A 126 2.37 24.79 27.99
C ALA A 126 2.66 23.33 27.63
N GLU A 127 3.54 22.67 28.38
CA GLU A 127 3.93 21.27 28.14
C GLU A 127 4.18 20.50 29.47
N PRO A 128 4.18 19.15 29.45
CA PRO A 128 4.33 18.37 30.68
C PRO A 128 5.78 18.25 31.17
N TYR A 129 6.78 18.63 30.38
CA TYR A 129 8.19 18.44 30.71
C TYR A 129 8.90 19.78 30.97
N CYS A 130 9.67 19.85 32.06
CA CYS A 130 10.59 20.96 32.31
C CYS A 130 11.89 20.72 31.54
N TRP A 131 12.03 21.36 30.39
CA TRP A 131 13.17 21.23 29.47
C TRP A 131 13.71 22.62 29.09
N PRO A 132 15.03 22.79 28.89
CA PRO A 132 16.09 21.77 28.95
C PRO A 132 16.60 21.44 30.35
N ASP A 133 16.43 22.35 31.33
CA ASP A 133 16.90 22.15 32.70
C ASP A 133 15.77 21.71 33.63
N ALA A 134 15.73 20.41 33.94
CA ALA A 134 14.76 19.82 34.87
C ALA A 134 14.91 20.36 36.31
N GLY A 135 16.08 20.90 36.69
CA GLY A 135 16.30 21.49 38.01
C GLY A 135 15.47 22.75 38.27
N LEU A 136 14.92 23.36 37.21
CA LEU A 136 14.07 24.54 37.30
C LEU A 136 12.62 24.24 37.68
N GLU A 137 12.22 22.97 37.72
CA GLU A 137 10.84 22.54 38.01
C GLU A 137 10.28 23.17 39.29
N THR A 138 11.09 23.19 40.36
CA THR A 138 10.68 23.72 41.67
C THR A 138 10.46 25.23 41.69
N LYS A 139 10.96 25.96 40.69
CA LYS A 139 10.78 27.42 40.56
C LYS A 139 9.50 27.79 39.82
N TYR A 140 8.92 26.85 39.07
CA TYR A 140 7.65 27.10 38.38
C TYR A 140 6.52 27.27 39.40
N PRO A 141 5.58 28.20 39.18
CA PRO A 141 4.35 28.25 39.97
C PRO A 141 3.64 26.89 39.99
N GLU A 142 3.04 26.54 41.13
CA GLU A 142 2.15 25.39 41.22
C GLU A 142 0.87 25.65 40.42
N VAL A 143 0.48 24.67 39.61
CA VAL A 143 -0.70 24.77 38.74
C VAL A 143 -1.71 23.72 39.18
N LYS A 144 -2.94 24.16 39.49
CA LYS A 144 -4.01 23.26 39.98
C LYS A 144 -4.51 22.31 38.89
N GLU A 145 -4.54 22.78 37.65
CA GLU A 145 -5.06 22.06 36.50
C GLU A 145 -4.30 22.48 35.24
N GLY A 146 -3.87 21.50 34.45
CA GLY A 146 -3.16 21.75 33.19
C GLY A 146 -1.66 21.42 33.24
N LYS A 147 -0.98 21.78 32.16
CA LYS A 147 0.47 21.61 31.96
C LYS A 147 1.24 22.74 32.64
N ARG A 148 2.34 22.40 33.32
CA ARG A 148 3.03 23.34 34.23
C ARG A 148 4.12 24.16 33.55
N PHE A 149 4.78 23.62 32.53
CA PHE A 149 6.04 24.16 32.02
C PHE A 149 5.88 24.88 30.69
N LEU A 150 6.75 25.85 30.42
CA LEU A 150 6.72 26.67 29.21
C LEU A 150 7.27 25.89 28.01
N ASN A 151 6.64 26.06 26.84
CA ASN A 151 7.20 25.70 25.54
C ASN A 151 7.36 26.96 24.66
N SER A 152 8.54 27.17 24.08
CA SER A 152 8.83 28.36 23.25
C SER A 152 8.38 28.24 21.79
N GLY A 153 8.02 27.04 21.33
CA GLY A 153 7.71 26.80 19.93
C GLY A 153 6.45 27.50 19.45
N MET A 154 5.58 27.96 20.36
CA MET A 154 4.43 28.79 20.02
C MET A 154 4.10 29.79 21.12
N PHE A 155 3.91 31.05 20.76
CA PHE A 155 3.40 32.07 21.68
C PHE A 155 2.73 33.22 20.94
N ILE A 156 1.84 33.91 21.64
CA ILE A 156 1.18 35.13 21.15
C ILE A 156 1.32 36.23 22.21
N GLY A 157 1.57 37.46 21.78
CA GLY A 157 1.65 38.59 22.70
C GLY A 157 1.60 39.93 22.00
N TYR A 158 1.51 40.99 22.80
CA TYR A 158 1.64 42.35 22.31
C TYR A 158 3.11 42.65 21.98
N VAL A 159 3.33 43.36 20.88
CA VAL A 159 4.68 43.66 20.37
C VAL A 159 5.58 44.34 21.41
N PRO A 160 5.13 45.35 22.21
CA PRO A 160 5.99 45.96 23.23
C PRO A 160 6.48 44.96 24.27
N GLU A 161 5.59 44.09 24.77
CA GLU A 161 5.96 43.08 25.77
C GLU A 161 6.87 42.01 25.18
N VAL A 162 6.65 41.59 23.93
CA VAL A 162 7.53 40.65 23.24
C VAL A 162 8.92 41.27 22.99
N LEU A 163 9.00 42.52 22.54
CA LEU A 163 10.28 43.22 22.38
C LEU A 163 11.01 43.41 23.72
N LYS A 164 10.26 43.69 24.80
CA LYS A 164 10.79 43.75 26.17
C LYS A 164 11.37 42.41 26.62
N LEU A 165 10.69 41.30 26.32
CA LEU A 165 11.21 39.95 26.54
C LEU A 165 12.49 39.70 25.74
N LEU A 166 12.48 39.95 24.43
CA LEU A 166 13.62 39.73 23.52
C LEU A 166 14.80 40.69 23.78
N SER A 167 14.60 41.73 24.59
CA SER A 167 15.64 42.69 24.98
C SER A 167 16.10 42.51 26.42
N ARG A 168 15.55 41.52 27.16
CA ARG A 168 15.92 41.25 28.56
C ARG A 168 17.39 40.89 28.72
N LYS A 169 17.94 40.12 27.78
CA LYS A 169 19.32 39.62 27.77
C LYS A 169 19.75 39.37 26.33
N GLU A 170 21.03 39.52 26.02
CA GLU A 170 21.59 39.03 24.75
C GLU A 170 21.55 37.49 24.73
N ILE A 171 21.14 36.92 23.61
CA ILE A 171 21.09 35.49 23.35
C ILE A 171 22.03 35.20 22.17
N ASP A 172 22.80 34.12 22.20
CA ASP A 172 23.62 33.69 21.07
C ASP A 172 22.82 32.86 20.05
N ASP A 173 23.35 32.67 18.83
CA ASP A 173 22.62 31.95 17.77
C ASP A 173 22.29 30.51 18.20
N GLN A 174 23.23 29.85 18.89
CA GLN A 174 23.14 28.46 19.33
C GLN A 174 22.62 28.30 20.78
N ASP A 175 22.34 29.40 21.47
CA ASP A 175 21.71 29.32 22.80
C ASP A 175 20.30 28.72 22.67
N ASP A 176 19.79 28.18 23.78
CA ASP A 176 18.47 27.57 23.80
C ASP A 176 17.35 28.61 23.93
N ASP A 177 16.46 28.64 22.94
CA ASP A 177 15.34 29.58 22.90
C ASP A 177 14.31 29.28 24.02
N GLN A 178 14.10 28.02 24.34
CA GLN A 178 13.19 27.59 25.41
C GLN A 178 13.71 27.97 26.80
N LEU A 179 15.01 27.79 27.06
CA LEU A 179 15.65 28.18 28.31
C LEU A 179 15.60 29.70 28.49
N PHE A 180 15.85 30.48 27.44
CA PHE A 180 15.75 31.94 27.47
C PHE A 180 14.35 32.39 27.93
N CYS A 181 13.30 31.84 27.31
CA CYS A 181 11.92 32.15 27.66
C CYS A 181 11.56 31.63 29.08
N THR A 182 12.06 30.46 29.47
CA THR A 182 11.89 29.88 30.81
C THR A 182 12.49 30.76 31.89
N GLU A 183 13.74 31.21 31.72
CA GLU A 183 14.42 32.10 32.67
C GLU A 183 13.68 33.43 32.85
N ALA A 184 13.04 33.94 31.79
CA ALA A 184 12.21 35.14 31.87
C ALA A 184 10.89 34.88 32.61
N TYR A 185 10.25 33.74 32.39
CA TYR A 185 9.01 33.37 33.08
C TYR A 185 9.21 33.04 34.58
N LEU A 186 10.37 32.49 34.93
CA LEU A 186 10.72 32.14 36.32
C LEU A 186 11.16 33.35 37.16
N ASP A 187 11.56 34.44 36.52
CA ASP A 187 11.77 35.72 37.17
C ASP A 187 10.41 36.33 37.54
N GLU A 188 9.99 36.16 38.78
CA GLU A 188 8.67 36.58 39.27
C GLU A 188 8.38 38.06 38.98
N LYS A 189 9.36 38.94 39.20
CA LYS A 189 9.20 40.37 38.95
C LYS A 189 8.99 40.65 37.47
N PHE A 190 9.77 40.00 36.60
CA PHE A 190 9.62 40.16 35.15
C PHE A 190 8.30 39.56 34.65
N ARG A 191 7.93 38.37 35.13
CA ARG A 191 6.68 37.69 34.78
C ARG A 191 5.45 38.54 35.10
N GLU A 192 5.41 39.17 36.27
CA GLU A 192 4.32 40.05 36.68
C GLU A 192 4.27 41.34 35.85
N ASP A 193 5.43 41.95 35.61
CA ASP A 193 5.58 43.20 34.86
C ASP A 193 5.24 43.03 33.36
N ALA A 194 5.64 41.92 32.74
CA ALA A 194 5.28 41.59 31.35
C ALA A 194 3.97 40.78 31.23
N GLN A 195 3.29 40.51 32.36
CA GLN A 195 2.04 39.72 32.45
C GLN A 195 2.07 38.43 31.62
N ILE A 196 3.15 37.65 31.78
CA ILE A 196 3.36 36.40 31.05
C ILE A 196 2.52 35.28 31.68
N LYS A 197 1.79 34.53 30.86
CA LYS A 197 1.03 33.34 31.25
C LYS A 197 1.34 32.16 30.34
N LEU A 198 1.00 30.96 30.80
CA LEU A 198 1.07 29.73 30.01
C LEU A 198 -0.35 29.23 29.71
N ASP A 199 -0.56 28.65 28.54
CA ASP A 199 -1.80 28.02 28.13
C ASP A 199 -1.95 26.62 28.76
N HIS A 200 -2.15 26.58 30.08
CA HIS A 200 -2.10 25.35 30.88
C HIS A 200 -3.06 24.25 30.41
N THR A 201 -4.25 24.60 29.92
CA THR A 201 -5.27 23.64 29.47
C THR A 201 -5.25 23.41 27.95
N ASN A 202 -4.21 23.90 27.27
CA ASN A 202 -4.02 23.79 25.82
C ASN A 202 -5.26 24.26 25.03
N GLU A 203 -5.89 25.36 25.45
CA GLU A 203 -7.08 25.87 24.76
C GLU A 203 -6.72 26.46 23.39
N LEU A 204 -5.51 27.02 23.26
CA LEU A 204 -5.01 27.67 22.06
C LEU A 204 -3.89 26.85 21.41
N PHE A 205 -2.89 26.48 22.21
CA PHE A 205 -1.65 25.82 21.83
C PHE A 205 -1.61 24.38 22.35
N GLN A 206 -1.56 23.39 21.44
CA GLN A 206 -1.41 21.99 21.80
C GLN A 206 -0.04 21.45 21.40
N ASN A 207 0.86 21.35 22.39
CA ASN A 207 2.11 20.60 22.27
C ASN A 207 1.81 19.10 22.39
N LEU A 208 2.36 18.26 21.51
CA LEU A 208 2.02 16.83 21.44
C LEU A 208 3.00 15.92 22.21
N ASN A 209 4.19 16.41 22.56
CA ASN A 209 5.18 15.59 23.27
C ASN A 209 4.66 15.17 24.65
N GLY A 210 4.71 13.88 24.95
CA GLY A 210 4.24 13.31 26.22
C GLY A 210 2.72 13.23 26.39
N VAL A 211 1.92 13.74 25.43
CA VAL A 211 0.45 13.87 25.60
C VAL A 211 -0.35 13.34 24.43
N ALA A 212 0.25 12.57 23.53
CA ALA A 212 -0.45 11.99 22.37
C ALA A 212 -1.70 11.18 22.74
N GLY A 213 -1.73 10.54 23.92
CA GLY A 213 -2.90 9.82 24.42
C GLY A 213 -4.03 10.70 24.96
N GLU A 214 -3.82 12.01 25.08
CA GLU A 214 -4.84 13.00 25.47
C GLU A 214 -5.59 13.57 24.25
N ILE A 215 -5.22 13.16 23.04
CA ILE A 215 -5.65 13.77 21.78
C ILE A 215 -6.47 12.78 20.96
N GLU A 216 -7.66 13.23 20.55
CA GLU A 216 -8.53 12.47 19.66
C GLU A 216 -8.95 13.31 18.44
N ILE A 217 -9.09 12.63 17.31
CA ILE A 217 -9.75 13.18 16.14
C ILE A 217 -11.25 12.93 16.31
N ILE A 218 -12.03 14.00 16.40
CA ILE A 218 -13.48 13.96 16.48
C ILE A 218 -14.12 14.48 15.20
N SER A 219 -15.25 13.90 14.82
CA SER A 219 -16.13 14.40 13.76
C SER A 219 -17.29 15.18 14.35
N LYS A 220 -17.58 16.37 13.82
CA LYS A 220 -18.82 17.09 14.14
C LYS A 220 -19.79 16.99 12.96
N PRO A 221 -21.02 16.50 13.17
CA PRO A 221 -22.03 16.48 12.12
C PRO A 221 -22.43 17.92 11.74
N THR A 222 -22.69 18.14 10.45
CA THR A 222 -23.34 19.33 9.92
C THR A 222 -24.79 19.41 10.40
N LYS A 223 -25.42 20.58 10.22
CA LYS A 223 -26.87 20.75 10.40
C LYS A 223 -27.71 19.83 9.50
N GLU A 224 -27.11 19.27 8.45
CA GLU A 224 -27.74 18.39 7.46
C GLU A 224 -27.49 16.89 7.75
N GLY A 225 -26.67 16.55 8.76
CA GLY A 225 -26.42 15.18 9.21
C GLY A 225 -25.14 14.54 8.66
N ASP A 226 -24.51 15.14 7.65
CA ASP A 226 -23.22 14.69 7.10
C ASP A 226 -22.04 15.12 8.00
N ILE A 227 -20.96 14.32 8.08
CA ILE A 227 -19.75 14.73 8.81
C ILE A 227 -18.93 15.68 7.93
N ASP A 228 -18.98 16.98 8.25
CA ASP A 228 -18.30 18.01 7.45
C ASP A 228 -16.78 17.94 7.57
N LYS A 229 -16.30 17.89 8.82
CA LYS A 229 -14.90 18.15 9.16
C LYS A 229 -14.45 17.40 10.40
N TYR A 230 -13.18 17.03 10.38
CA TYR A 230 -12.48 16.48 11.53
C TYR A 230 -11.86 17.61 12.35
N TYR A 231 -11.93 17.48 13.67
CA TYR A 231 -11.35 18.40 14.63
C TYR A 231 -10.46 17.63 15.59
N VAL A 232 -9.48 18.31 16.15
CA VAL A 232 -8.66 17.75 17.22
C VAL A 232 -9.23 18.20 18.55
N LYS A 233 -9.43 17.25 19.45
CA LYS A 233 -9.91 17.50 20.82
C LYS A 233 -8.88 17.00 21.82
N ASN A 234 -8.56 17.83 22.80
CA ASN A 234 -7.92 17.39 24.03
C ASN A 234 -9.01 16.83 24.95
N VAL A 235 -9.00 15.52 25.16
CA VAL A 235 -10.05 14.83 25.94
C VAL A 235 -9.84 14.98 27.45
N LEU A 236 -8.63 15.31 27.90
CA LEU A 236 -8.34 15.53 29.32
C LEU A 236 -8.97 16.84 29.82
N TYR A 237 -8.78 17.94 29.07
CA TYR A 237 -9.29 19.27 29.44
C TYR A 237 -10.58 19.67 28.70
N GLN A 238 -11.08 18.80 27.81
CA GLN A 238 -12.25 19.05 26.96
C GLN A 238 -12.11 20.32 26.09
N THR A 239 -10.88 20.63 25.65
CA THR A 239 -10.56 21.78 24.80
C THR A 239 -10.38 21.37 23.33
N GLU A 240 -10.57 22.32 22.42
CA GLU A 240 -10.37 22.14 20.97
C GLU A 240 -9.26 23.08 20.50
N PRO A 241 -7.99 22.69 20.61
CA PRO A 241 -6.85 23.55 20.30
C PRO A 241 -6.88 24.02 18.85
N ILE A 242 -6.35 25.21 18.60
CA ILE A 242 -6.38 25.87 17.29
C ILE A 242 -5.01 25.99 16.62
N VAL A 243 -3.94 25.67 17.34
CA VAL A 243 -2.60 25.47 16.78
C VAL A 243 -1.99 24.23 17.45
N ILE A 244 -1.51 23.28 16.65
CA ILE A 244 -0.88 22.04 17.12
C ILE A 244 0.60 22.07 16.80
N HIS A 245 1.42 21.61 17.75
CA HIS A 245 2.87 21.52 17.64
C HIS A 245 3.35 20.10 17.95
N GLY A 246 3.96 19.46 16.96
CA GLY A 246 4.59 18.15 17.04
C GLY A 246 5.96 18.17 17.68
N ASN A 247 6.11 18.87 18.82
CA ASN A 247 7.39 19.08 19.49
C ASN A 247 8.09 17.77 19.89
N GLY A 248 9.42 17.80 19.98
CA GLY A 248 10.22 16.65 20.39
C GLY A 248 9.95 15.39 19.55
N ALA A 249 9.66 14.28 20.23
CA ALA A 249 9.47 12.96 19.61
C ALA A 249 8.06 12.71 19.03
N SER A 250 7.21 13.75 18.93
CA SER A 250 5.79 13.61 18.55
C SER A 250 5.48 13.88 17.08
N LYS A 251 6.50 14.02 16.22
CA LYS A 251 6.38 14.27 14.78
C LYS A 251 5.47 13.24 14.07
N HIS A 252 5.53 11.97 14.48
CA HIS A 252 4.70 10.91 13.89
C HIS A 252 3.22 11.09 14.23
N THR A 253 2.90 11.48 15.47
CA THR A 253 1.54 11.82 15.87
C THR A 253 1.03 13.01 15.06
N LEU A 254 1.86 14.03 14.86
CA LEU A 254 1.49 15.17 14.01
C LEU A 254 1.26 14.77 12.54
N ASN A 255 2.08 13.85 11.99
CA ASN A 255 1.89 13.33 10.64
C ASN A 255 0.55 12.60 10.50
N TYR A 256 0.19 11.78 11.49
CA TYR A 256 -1.12 11.13 11.55
C TYR A 256 -2.26 12.14 11.60
N LEU A 257 -2.21 13.13 12.50
CA LEU A 257 -3.24 14.17 12.60
C LEU A 257 -3.35 14.97 11.28
N GLY A 258 -2.21 15.31 10.68
CA GLY A 258 -2.13 16.07 9.43
C GLY A 258 -2.71 15.36 8.20
N ASN A 259 -2.99 14.05 8.27
CA ASN A 259 -3.73 13.36 7.22
C ASN A 259 -5.23 13.74 7.21
N TYR A 260 -5.75 14.29 8.32
CA TYR A 260 -7.16 14.63 8.49
C TYR A 260 -7.35 16.14 8.61
N VAL A 261 -6.63 16.77 9.53
CA VAL A 261 -6.89 18.15 9.97
C VAL A 261 -5.94 19.17 9.31
N PRO A 262 -6.40 20.44 9.12
CA PRO A 262 -7.75 20.94 9.39
C PRO A 262 -8.82 20.44 8.41
N ASN A 263 -8.45 20.13 7.17
CA ASN A 263 -9.37 19.68 6.14
C ASN A 263 -8.63 18.96 5.00
N ALA A 264 -7.67 18.10 5.36
CA ALA A 264 -6.88 17.31 4.42
C ALA A 264 -7.70 16.11 3.88
N TRP A 265 -8.53 15.52 4.74
CA TRP A 265 -9.47 14.45 4.43
C TRP A 265 -10.78 14.66 5.20
N ASN A 266 -11.94 14.45 4.58
CA ASN A 266 -13.24 14.48 5.24
C ASN A 266 -14.21 13.46 4.61
N SER A 267 -15.35 13.19 5.26
CA SER A 267 -16.29 12.16 4.82
C SER A 267 -17.12 12.53 3.58
N VAL A 268 -17.19 13.83 3.23
CA VAL A 268 -18.03 14.35 2.15
C VAL A 268 -17.24 14.42 0.83
N GLU A 269 -16.09 15.09 0.84
CA GLU A 269 -15.22 15.28 -0.32
C GLU A 269 -14.13 14.20 -0.43
N GLY A 270 -13.95 13.38 0.61
CA GLY A 270 -12.83 12.44 0.71
C GLY A 270 -11.50 13.18 0.89
N CYS A 271 -10.50 12.77 0.12
CA CYS A 271 -9.16 13.34 0.19
C CYS A 271 -9.04 14.66 -0.60
N ARG A 272 -8.98 15.80 0.09
CA ARG A 272 -8.74 17.12 -0.50
C ARG A 272 -7.28 17.31 -0.90
N GLN A 273 -6.37 16.85 -0.05
CA GLN A 273 -4.92 16.96 -0.31
C GLN A 273 -4.47 16.18 -1.55
N CYS A 274 -5.23 15.15 -1.93
CA CYS A 274 -5.02 14.38 -3.15
C CYS A 274 -5.17 15.20 -4.44
N LYS A 275 -5.84 16.35 -4.39
CA LYS A 275 -6.00 17.24 -5.56
C LYS A 275 -4.88 18.27 -5.66
N LYS A 276 -4.07 18.42 -4.62
CA LYS A 276 -3.06 19.47 -4.53
C LYS A 276 -1.75 19.07 -5.19
N GLY A 277 -1.24 19.97 -6.04
CA GLY A 277 0.05 19.82 -6.72
C GLY A 277 0.06 18.75 -7.80
N LEU A 278 -1.11 18.28 -8.25
CA LEU A 278 -1.21 17.27 -9.30
C LEU A 278 -0.55 17.76 -10.58
N ILE A 279 0.25 16.90 -11.19
CA ILE A 279 0.73 17.08 -12.56
C ILE A 279 -0.16 16.27 -13.50
N ASN A 280 -0.44 16.81 -14.69
CA ASN A 280 -1.22 16.11 -15.70
C ASN A 280 -0.28 15.51 -16.74
N LEU A 281 -0.25 14.18 -16.84
CA LEU A 281 0.52 13.48 -17.87
C LEU A 281 -0.34 13.09 -19.08
N GLU A 282 -1.64 13.33 -19.05
CA GLU A 282 -2.56 13.01 -20.13
C GLU A 282 -2.34 13.90 -21.35
N GLY A 283 -2.27 13.28 -22.53
CA GLY A 283 -2.07 13.97 -23.81
C GLY A 283 -0.66 14.51 -24.05
N LEU A 284 0.29 14.33 -23.10
CA LEU A 284 1.68 14.70 -23.32
C LEU A 284 2.35 13.77 -24.34
N PRO A 285 3.15 14.30 -25.28
CA PRO A 285 4.03 13.48 -26.12
C PRO A 285 5.00 12.66 -25.27
N SER A 286 5.37 11.44 -25.71
CA SER A 286 6.30 10.57 -24.96
C SER A 286 7.62 11.24 -24.57
N LYS A 287 8.13 12.18 -25.38
CA LYS A 287 9.37 12.91 -25.08
C LYS A 287 9.27 13.84 -23.86
N ASP A 288 8.05 14.26 -23.52
CA ASP A 288 7.77 15.28 -22.50
C ASP A 288 7.32 14.64 -21.16
N VAL A 289 7.06 13.32 -21.12
CA VAL A 289 6.82 12.62 -19.85
C VAL A 289 8.14 12.30 -19.11
N PRO A 290 8.16 12.25 -17.77
CA PRO A 290 9.38 12.02 -16.99
C PRO A 290 10.17 10.75 -17.38
N VAL A 291 11.50 10.78 -17.26
CA VAL A 291 12.32 9.57 -17.40
C VAL A 291 12.24 8.74 -16.13
N VAL A 292 11.93 7.45 -16.26
CA VAL A 292 11.74 6.54 -15.12
C VAL A 292 12.83 5.47 -15.11
N LEU A 293 13.42 5.20 -13.96
CA LEU A 293 14.14 3.95 -13.70
C LEU A 293 13.23 3.01 -12.91
N ILE A 294 12.86 1.87 -13.47
CA ILE A 294 12.15 0.80 -12.74
C ILE A 294 13.21 -0.21 -12.27
N ALA A 295 13.33 -0.36 -10.95
CA ALA A 295 14.19 -1.33 -10.30
C ALA A 295 13.36 -2.49 -9.74
N LEU A 296 13.60 -3.69 -10.28
CA LEU A 296 12.92 -4.93 -9.88
C LEU A 296 13.84 -5.74 -8.97
N PHE A 297 13.32 -6.17 -7.82
CA PHE A 297 14.06 -6.94 -6.80
C PHE A 297 13.42 -8.31 -6.58
N ILE A 298 14.14 -9.37 -6.93
CA ILE A 298 13.72 -10.77 -6.74
C ILE A 298 14.60 -11.38 -5.65
N GLU A 299 14.25 -11.10 -4.40
CA GLU A 299 15.04 -11.47 -3.21
C GLU A 299 14.61 -12.82 -2.59
N HIS A 300 13.49 -13.35 -3.04
CA HIS A 300 12.90 -14.61 -2.57
C HIS A 300 12.39 -15.44 -3.75
N ASN A 301 12.25 -16.75 -3.54
CA ASN A 301 11.57 -17.60 -4.51
C ASN A 301 10.08 -17.23 -4.51
N THR A 302 9.70 -16.33 -5.40
CA THR A 302 8.33 -15.83 -5.51
C THR A 302 7.47 -16.67 -6.46
N PRO A 303 6.28 -17.13 -6.03
CA PRO A 303 5.25 -17.67 -6.93
C PRO A 303 4.89 -16.71 -8.07
N PHE A 304 4.45 -17.25 -9.21
CA PHE A 304 3.87 -16.44 -10.29
C PHE A 304 4.75 -15.27 -10.80
N LEU A 305 6.09 -15.48 -10.83
CA LEU A 305 7.03 -14.44 -11.26
C LEU A 305 6.83 -14.01 -12.73
N GLU A 306 6.35 -14.93 -13.59
CA GLU A 306 6.05 -14.60 -14.98
C GLU A 306 4.95 -13.53 -15.07
N GLU A 307 3.89 -13.65 -14.28
CA GLU A 307 2.79 -12.69 -14.18
C GLU A 307 3.27 -11.35 -13.61
N PHE A 308 4.14 -11.37 -12.60
CA PHE A 308 4.80 -10.17 -12.10
C PHE A 308 5.52 -9.41 -13.22
N LEU A 309 6.40 -10.09 -13.96
CA LEU A 309 7.18 -9.50 -15.05
C LEU A 309 6.28 -8.99 -16.18
N ASN A 310 5.24 -9.74 -16.53
CA ASN A 310 4.24 -9.34 -17.52
C ASN A 310 3.46 -8.10 -17.06
N LYS A 311 3.08 -8.01 -15.78
CA LYS A 311 2.40 -6.82 -15.22
C LYS A 311 3.29 -5.58 -15.29
N ILE A 312 4.59 -5.68 -14.99
CA ILE A 312 5.56 -4.59 -15.18
C ILE A 312 5.66 -4.17 -16.66
N HIS A 313 5.69 -5.14 -17.57
CA HIS A 313 5.69 -4.86 -19.00
C HIS A 313 4.38 -4.22 -19.48
N ASN A 314 3.24 -4.56 -18.90
CA ASN A 314 1.93 -4.03 -19.29
C ASN A 314 1.61 -2.64 -18.70
N LEU A 315 2.49 -2.09 -17.84
CA LEU A 315 2.34 -0.72 -17.34
C LEU A 315 2.21 0.28 -18.51
N GLN A 316 1.13 1.07 -18.49
CA GLN A 316 0.80 2.10 -19.47
C GLN A 316 1.69 3.33 -19.26
N TYR A 317 2.94 3.19 -19.69
CA TYR A 317 3.95 4.24 -19.70
C TYR A 317 4.91 4.01 -20.88
N PRO A 318 5.36 5.06 -21.60
CA PRO A 318 6.21 4.89 -22.78
C PRO A 318 7.50 4.14 -22.46
N LYS A 319 7.73 2.98 -23.10
CA LYS A 319 8.89 2.12 -22.82
C LYS A 319 10.21 2.81 -23.19
N GLU A 320 10.17 3.67 -24.19
CA GLU A 320 11.26 4.56 -24.60
C GLU A 320 11.61 5.66 -23.58
N ARG A 321 10.90 5.73 -22.44
CA ARG A 321 11.20 6.60 -21.30
C ARG A 321 11.57 5.81 -20.04
N ILE A 322 11.72 4.50 -20.14
CA ILE A 322 11.98 3.61 -19.00
C ILE A 322 13.36 2.97 -19.14
N HIS A 323 14.16 3.09 -18.08
CA HIS A 323 15.33 2.27 -17.83
C HIS A 323 14.94 1.12 -16.89
N LEU A 324 15.34 -0.11 -17.21
CA LEU A 324 15.17 -1.27 -16.33
C LEU A 324 16.44 -1.58 -15.57
N PHE A 325 16.28 -1.85 -14.28
CA PHE A 325 17.28 -2.45 -13.41
C PHE A 325 16.64 -3.70 -12.80
N ILE A 326 17.27 -4.87 -12.94
CA ILE A 326 16.76 -6.13 -12.41
C ILE A 326 17.83 -6.75 -11.53
N HIS A 327 17.51 -6.95 -10.26
CA HIS A 327 18.31 -7.74 -9.34
C HIS A 327 17.59 -9.07 -9.09
N ASN A 328 18.22 -10.18 -9.45
CA ASN A 328 17.75 -11.51 -9.11
C ASN A 328 18.75 -12.18 -8.17
N ALA A 329 18.34 -12.40 -6.92
CA ALA A 329 19.13 -13.16 -5.95
C ALA A 329 18.88 -14.68 -6.06
N MET A 330 17.82 -15.10 -6.76
CA MET A 330 17.32 -16.47 -6.75
C MET A 330 17.62 -17.24 -8.03
N LYS A 331 18.44 -18.29 -7.90
CA LYS A 331 18.83 -19.16 -9.04
C LYS A 331 17.66 -19.81 -9.76
N PHE A 332 16.60 -20.17 -9.02
CA PHE A 332 15.37 -20.74 -9.59
C PHE A 332 14.71 -19.80 -10.61
N HIS A 333 14.85 -18.48 -10.42
CA HIS A 333 14.20 -17.46 -11.25
C HIS A 333 15.04 -16.96 -12.43
N THR A 334 16.23 -17.52 -12.64
CA THR A 334 17.13 -17.12 -13.73
C THR A 334 16.46 -17.26 -15.11
N ASP A 335 15.81 -18.40 -15.38
CA ASP A 335 15.19 -18.65 -16.69
C ASP A 335 13.97 -17.74 -16.92
N HIS A 336 13.19 -17.46 -15.87
CA HIS A 336 12.07 -16.51 -15.94
C HIS A 336 12.55 -15.11 -16.33
N VAL A 337 13.61 -14.63 -15.69
CA VAL A 337 14.18 -13.31 -15.99
C VAL A 337 14.81 -13.29 -17.38
N ASN A 338 15.55 -14.32 -17.77
CA ASN A 338 16.17 -14.39 -19.10
C ASN A 338 15.13 -14.41 -20.23
N ASN A 339 14.08 -15.22 -20.09
CA ASN A 339 12.99 -15.26 -21.06
C ASN A 339 12.31 -13.88 -21.21
N PHE A 340 12.11 -13.18 -20.10
CA PHE A 340 11.56 -11.83 -20.11
C PHE A 340 12.48 -10.83 -20.80
N THR A 341 13.78 -10.82 -20.46
CA THR A 341 14.74 -9.87 -21.01
C THR A 341 15.00 -10.12 -22.49
N GLU A 342 15.10 -11.38 -22.93
CA GLU A 342 15.24 -11.74 -24.35
C GLU A 342 14.06 -11.23 -25.19
N LYS A 343 12.85 -11.32 -24.65
CA LYS A 343 11.62 -10.91 -25.35
C LYS A 343 11.42 -9.40 -25.36
N HIS A 344 11.66 -8.72 -24.24
CA HIS A 344 11.18 -7.34 -24.03
C HIS A 344 12.28 -6.29 -23.84
N ALA A 345 13.55 -6.66 -23.56
CA ALA A 345 14.57 -5.67 -23.18
C ALA A 345 14.83 -4.58 -24.24
N LYS A 346 14.62 -4.90 -25.53
CA LYS A 346 14.83 -3.97 -26.65
C LYS A 346 13.79 -2.85 -26.72
N GLU A 347 12.66 -3.00 -26.05
CA GLU A 347 11.60 -1.98 -25.99
C GLU A 347 11.93 -0.85 -25.00
N TYR A 348 12.81 -1.14 -24.03
CA TYR A 348 13.25 -0.21 -23.00
C TYR A 348 14.50 0.56 -23.42
N VAL A 349 14.75 1.71 -22.79
CA VAL A 349 15.93 2.54 -23.12
C VAL A 349 17.23 1.82 -22.81
N THR A 350 17.32 1.22 -21.62
CA THR A 350 18.43 0.35 -21.23
C THR A 350 17.96 -0.69 -20.23
N LEU A 351 18.66 -1.82 -20.19
CA LEU A 351 18.53 -2.84 -19.16
C LEU A 351 19.87 -3.02 -18.44
N LYS A 352 19.85 -3.02 -17.10
CA LYS A 352 20.93 -3.53 -16.26
C LYS A 352 20.42 -4.71 -15.45
N GLN A 353 21.07 -5.86 -15.56
CA GLN A 353 20.72 -7.07 -14.83
C GLN A 353 21.89 -7.45 -13.91
N ILE A 354 21.57 -7.80 -12.66
CA ILE A 354 22.47 -8.41 -11.68
C ILE A 354 21.92 -9.81 -11.40
N THR A 355 22.77 -10.81 -11.53
CA THR A 355 22.37 -12.23 -11.47
C THR A 355 22.75 -12.85 -10.12
N PRO A 356 22.19 -14.03 -9.78
CA PRO A 356 22.53 -14.70 -8.54
C PRO A 356 24.02 -15.06 -8.41
N ASP A 357 24.74 -15.17 -9.53
CA ASP A 357 26.18 -15.52 -9.54
C ASP A 357 27.07 -14.34 -9.13
N ASP A 358 26.55 -13.10 -9.19
CA ASP A 358 27.26 -11.91 -8.71
C ASP A 358 27.32 -11.84 -7.17
N ALA A 359 26.48 -12.63 -6.47
CA ALA A 359 26.39 -12.72 -5.01
C ALA A 359 26.26 -11.36 -4.30
N ILE A 360 25.58 -10.41 -4.93
CA ILE A 360 25.32 -9.08 -4.37
C ILE A 360 24.15 -9.18 -3.38
N PRO A 361 24.28 -8.71 -2.14
CA PRO A 361 23.18 -8.72 -1.19
C PRO A 361 22.16 -7.61 -1.51
N GLU A 362 20.91 -7.82 -1.10
CA GLU A 362 19.77 -6.94 -1.37
C GLU A 362 20.06 -5.45 -1.11
N TRP A 363 20.54 -5.09 0.10
CA TRP A 363 20.77 -3.69 0.46
C TRP A 363 21.79 -3.02 -0.48
N THR A 364 22.84 -3.74 -0.87
CA THR A 364 23.84 -3.25 -1.84
C THR A 364 23.21 -3.12 -3.23
N ALA A 365 22.38 -4.06 -3.66
CA ALA A 365 21.68 -3.97 -4.94
C ALA A 365 20.72 -2.78 -5.00
N ARG A 366 19.96 -2.55 -3.92
CA ARG A 366 19.08 -1.38 -3.78
C ARG A 366 19.86 -0.07 -3.81
N ASP A 367 20.98 0.04 -3.09
CA ASP A 367 21.85 1.23 -3.14
C ASP A 367 22.44 1.46 -4.55
N LEU A 368 22.89 0.40 -5.22
CA LEU A 368 23.38 0.48 -6.61
C LEU A 368 22.31 0.92 -7.60
N SER A 369 21.06 0.56 -7.38
CA SER A 369 19.94 0.95 -8.25
C SER A 369 19.64 2.46 -8.14
N LEU A 370 19.76 3.04 -6.94
CA LEU A 370 19.63 4.49 -6.73
C LEU A 370 20.76 5.26 -7.43
N ASP A 371 21.99 4.78 -7.31
CA ASP A 371 23.15 5.35 -8.00
C ASP A 371 23.02 5.22 -9.53
N HIS A 372 22.42 4.11 -9.99
CA HIS A 372 22.13 3.92 -11.40
C HIS A 372 21.10 4.92 -11.92
N CYS A 373 20.06 5.21 -11.12
CA CYS A 373 19.07 6.25 -11.43
C CYS A 373 19.75 7.62 -11.64
N LEU A 374 20.65 8.01 -10.74
CA LEU A 374 21.43 9.25 -10.86
C LEU A 374 22.31 9.26 -12.10
N THR A 375 22.99 8.15 -12.39
CA THR A 375 23.84 7.99 -13.58
C THR A 375 23.04 8.12 -14.88
N LYS A 376 21.82 7.56 -14.91
CA LYS A 376 20.90 7.64 -16.05
C LYS A 376 20.11 8.94 -16.12
N LYS A 377 20.31 9.87 -15.17
CA LYS A 377 19.57 11.13 -15.07
C LYS A 377 18.06 10.92 -15.07
N CYS A 378 17.60 9.88 -14.37
CA CYS A 378 16.18 9.63 -14.17
C CYS A 378 15.51 10.83 -13.48
N ASP A 379 14.21 11.02 -13.72
CA ASP A 379 13.36 11.94 -12.97
C ASP A 379 12.64 11.21 -11.83
N ILE A 380 12.26 9.96 -12.07
CA ILE A 380 11.56 9.10 -11.13
C ILE A 380 12.30 7.77 -10.99
N TYR A 381 12.50 7.34 -9.75
CA TYR A 381 12.94 5.99 -9.40
C TYR A 381 11.71 5.18 -8.94
N PHE A 382 11.47 4.00 -9.49
CA PHE A 382 10.38 3.10 -9.08
C PHE A 382 10.96 1.77 -8.60
N SER A 383 10.92 1.52 -7.30
CA SER A 383 11.30 0.23 -6.72
C SER A 383 10.10 -0.70 -6.69
N VAL A 384 10.27 -1.95 -7.15
CA VAL A 384 9.23 -2.98 -7.08
C VAL A 384 9.86 -4.33 -6.74
N ASP A 385 9.39 -4.94 -5.66
CA ASP A 385 9.79 -6.28 -5.26
C ASP A 385 8.91 -7.33 -5.96
N SER A 386 9.44 -8.52 -6.20
CA SER A 386 8.76 -9.59 -6.93
C SER A 386 7.41 -10.01 -6.35
N ILE A 387 7.19 -9.81 -5.05
CA ILE A 387 5.91 -10.12 -4.39
C ILE A 387 4.83 -9.05 -4.60
N ALA A 388 5.18 -7.88 -5.14
CA ALA A 388 4.26 -6.77 -5.37
C ALA A 388 3.65 -6.84 -6.76
N HIS A 389 2.50 -7.50 -6.86
CA HIS A 389 1.77 -7.66 -8.12
C HIS A 389 0.97 -6.39 -8.44
N ILE A 390 1.41 -5.66 -9.46
CA ILE A 390 0.78 -4.41 -9.90
C ILE A 390 -0.32 -4.71 -10.93
N ASP A 391 -1.56 -4.89 -10.46
CA ASP A 391 -2.69 -5.27 -11.32
C ASP A 391 -3.20 -4.10 -12.17
N ASN A 392 -3.12 -2.87 -11.65
CA ASN A 392 -3.57 -1.69 -12.36
C ASN A 392 -2.46 -1.19 -13.30
N PRO A 393 -2.64 -1.25 -14.62
CA PRO A 393 -1.59 -0.93 -15.56
C PRO A 393 -1.27 0.59 -15.59
N TYR A 394 -2.12 1.45 -15.00
CA TYR A 394 -1.89 2.89 -14.90
C TYR A 394 -1.12 3.31 -13.62
N THR A 395 -0.73 2.36 -12.77
CA THR A 395 -0.11 2.62 -11.45
C THR A 395 1.03 3.64 -11.53
N LEU A 396 2.00 3.44 -12.43
CA LEU A 396 3.16 4.33 -12.54
C LEU A 396 2.74 5.78 -12.87
N LYS A 397 1.82 5.95 -13.82
CA LYS A 397 1.28 7.27 -14.19
C LYS A 397 0.57 7.92 -13.00
N LEU A 398 -0.36 7.19 -12.37
CA LEU A 398 -1.17 7.71 -11.27
C LEU A 398 -0.34 8.14 -10.04
N LEU A 399 0.75 7.43 -9.75
CA LEU A 399 1.66 7.78 -8.67
C LEU A 399 2.51 9.01 -9.02
N ILE A 400 3.05 9.08 -10.25
CA ILE A 400 3.81 10.24 -10.72
C ILE A 400 2.92 11.50 -10.71
N GLU A 401 1.66 11.38 -11.14
CA GLU A 401 0.69 12.48 -11.15
C GLU A 401 0.40 13.05 -9.75
N GLN A 402 0.58 12.26 -8.67
CA GLN A 402 0.49 12.79 -7.30
C GLN A 402 1.58 13.78 -6.95
N ASN A 403 2.69 13.82 -7.69
CA ASN A 403 3.80 14.75 -7.49
C ASN A 403 4.24 14.81 -6.00
N ARG A 404 4.62 13.66 -5.46
CA ARG A 404 5.15 13.52 -4.10
C ARG A 404 6.61 13.10 -4.15
N THR A 405 7.37 13.49 -3.13
CA THR A 405 8.79 13.13 -3.00
C THR A 405 8.96 11.61 -2.91
N VAL A 406 8.16 10.94 -2.08
CA VAL A 406 8.14 9.49 -1.94
C VAL A 406 6.69 9.02 -1.80
N ILE A 407 6.25 8.09 -2.65
CA ILE A 407 4.88 7.57 -2.61
C ILE A 407 4.80 6.09 -3.03
N ALA A 408 4.04 5.30 -2.28
CA ALA A 408 3.73 3.90 -2.53
C ALA A 408 2.27 3.72 -2.98
N PRO A 409 1.96 2.80 -3.91
CA PRO A 409 0.62 2.27 -4.04
C PRO A 409 0.32 1.36 -2.83
N LEU A 410 -0.89 1.41 -2.29
CA LEU A 410 -1.32 0.44 -1.29
C LEU A 410 -1.47 -0.93 -1.96
N LEU A 411 -0.76 -1.92 -1.44
CA LEU A 411 -0.86 -3.32 -1.81
C LEU A 411 -1.16 -4.15 -0.56
N THR A 412 -2.16 -5.00 -0.63
CA THR A 412 -2.62 -5.85 0.48
C THR A 412 -2.54 -7.32 0.09
N ARG A 413 -2.26 -8.20 1.04
CA ARG A 413 -2.43 -9.64 0.84
C ARG A 413 -3.94 -9.96 0.76
N PRO A 414 -4.45 -10.57 -0.32
CA PRO A 414 -5.88 -10.84 -0.46
C PRO A 414 -6.47 -11.58 0.75
N GLY A 415 -7.60 -11.09 1.27
CA GLY A 415 -8.29 -11.68 2.43
C GLY A 415 -7.56 -11.53 3.78
N LYS A 416 -6.46 -10.76 3.85
CA LYS A 416 -5.68 -10.53 5.08
C LYS A 416 -5.49 -9.03 5.34
N ALA A 417 -5.13 -8.68 6.57
CA ALA A 417 -4.83 -7.30 6.97
C ALA A 417 -3.38 -6.87 6.67
N TRP A 418 -2.53 -7.78 6.17
CA TRP A 418 -1.13 -7.49 5.87
C TRP A 418 -1.01 -6.64 4.61
N SER A 419 -0.26 -5.54 4.69
CA SER A 419 -0.06 -4.59 3.59
C SER A 419 1.39 -4.07 3.55
N ASN A 420 1.73 -3.32 2.51
CA ASN A 420 3.06 -2.76 2.29
C ASN A 420 3.31 -1.41 2.99
N PHE A 421 2.58 -1.10 4.07
CA PHE A 421 2.82 0.10 4.88
C PHE A 421 2.53 -0.16 6.35
N TRP A 422 3.12 0.67 7.23
CA TRP A 422 2.73 0.71 8.65
C TRP A 422 2.16 2.08 8.97
N GLY A 423 1.01 2.11 9.64
CA GLY A 423 0.38 3.38 10.06
C GLY A 423 1.02 4.01 11.31
N ALA A 424 1.72 3.21 12.14
CA ALA A 424 2.37 3.68 13.35
C ALA A 424 3.68 2.91 13.62
N LEU A 425 4.47 3.43 14.56
CA LEU A 425 5.69 2.79 15.05
C LEU A 425 5.62 2.57 16.57
N SER A 426 6.22 1.48 17.03
CA SER A 426 6.56 1.32 18.45
C SER A 426 7.66 2.30 18.86
N LYS A 427 7.92 2.42 20.16
CA LYS A 427 9.03 3.26 20.69
C LYS A 427 10.39 2.83 20.14
N ASP A 428 10.56 1.56 19.80
CA ASP A 428 11.79 0.99 19.26
C ASP A 428 11.89 1.13 17.72
N GLY A 429 10.89 1.76 17.08
CA GLY A 429 10.86 1.98 15.63
C GLY A 429 10.39 0.76 14.81
N PHE A 430 9.78 -0.24 15.45
CA PHE A 430 9.17 -1.40 14.80
C PHE A 430 7.68 -1.17 14.54
N TYR A 431 7.02 -2.15 13.93
CA TYR A 431 5.61 -2.11 13.61
C TYR A 431 4.72 -1.79 14.83
N ALA A 432 3.81 -0.84 14.65
CA ALA A 432 2.63 -0.68 15.46
C ALA A 432 1.42 -0.40 14.55
N ARG A 433 0.23 -0.81 15.00
CA ARG A 433 -1.01 -0.53 14.28
C ARG A 433 -1.53 0.87 14.64
N SER A 434 -1.81 1.71 13.63
CA SER A 434 -2.52 2.98 13.82
C SER A 434 -4.04 2.76 13.95
N ASN A 435 -4.73 3.75 14.50
CA ASN A 435 -6.18 3.68 14.71
C ASN A 435 -6.98 3.55 13.40
N ASP A 436 -6.45 4.10 12.30
CA ASP A 436 -7.09 4.13 10.98
C ASP A 436 -6.55 3.07 10.01
N TYR A 437 -5.64 2.19 10.46
CA TYR A 437 -4.98 1.22 9.57
C TYR A 437 -5.99 0.32 8.85
N MET A 438 -7.00 -0.19 9.57
CA MET A 438 -8.00 -1.08 8.97
C MET A 438 -8.90 -0.33 7.99
N ASP A 439 -9.31 0.90 8.32
CA ASP A 439 -10.11 1.75 7.43
C ASP A 439 -9.39 2.00 6.09
N ILE A 440 -8.06 2.19 6.13
CA ILE A 440 -7.22 2.39 4.94
C ILE A 440 -7.08 1.08 4.15
N VAL A 441 -6.77 -0.05 4.83
CA VAL A 441 -6.58 -1.36 4.20
C VAL A 441 -7.87 -1.87 3.55
N HIS A 442 -9.02 -1.70 4.20
CA HIS A 442 -10.33 -2.11 3.67
C HIS A 442 -10.93 -1.07 2.70
N SER A 443 -10.20 0.01 2.40
CA SER A 443 -10.67 1.08 1.52
C SER A 443 -11.97 1.77 1.99
N GLU A 444 -12.27 1.72 3.28
CA GLU A 444 -13.34 2.52 3.91
C GLU A 444 -12.98 4.01 3.86
N LYS A 445 -11.69 4.32 4.02
CA LYS A 445 -11.12 5.65 3.79
C LYS A 445 -10.11 5.58 2.65
N ARG A 446 -10.47 6.15 1.50
CA ARG A 446 -9.56 6.28 0.34
C ARG A 446 -8.91 7.66 0.30
N GLY A 447 -7.62 7.71 0.03
CA GLY A 447 -6.85 8.94 0.02
C GLY A 447 -5.35 8.75 -0.17
N LEU A 448 -4.60 9.75 0.29
CA LEU A 448 -3.16 9.80 0.28
C LEU A 448 -2.70 10.05 1.72
N TRP A 449 -1.96 9.11 2.28
CA TRP A 449 -1.69 9.04 3.72
C TRP A 449 -0.20 9.19 3.96
N ASN A 450 0.21 10.18 4.75
CA ASN A 450 1.57 10.28 5.27
C ASN A 450 1.75 9.23 6.36
N VAL A 451 2.64 8.27 6.11
CA VAL A 451 2.84 7.07 6.95
C VAL A 451 4.32 6.91 7.29
N PRO A 452 4.65 6.34 8.46
CA PRO A 452 6.03 6.20 8.89
C PRO A 452 6.81 5.11 8.14
N PHE A 453 6.17 4.17 7.45
CA PHE A 453 6.85 3.06 6.77
C PHE A 453 6.09 2.64 5.52
N ILE A 454 6.84 2.38 4.45
CA ILE A 454 6.38 1.80 3.18
C ILE A 454 7.40 0.74 2.73
N SER A 455 6.95 -0.26 1.97
CA SER A 455 7.80 -1.33 1.43
C SER A 455 7.31 -1.82 0.08
N ASN A 456 8.08 -2.71 -0.55
CA ASN A 456 7.75 -3.54 -1.72
C ASN A 456 7.42 -2.84 -3.04
N ALA A 457 6.75 -1.69 -3.06
CA ALA A 457 6.50 -0.90 -4.24
C ALA A 457 6.44 0.58 -3.87
N TYR A 458 7.30 1.41 -4.46
CA TYR A 458 7.30 2.86 -4.20
C TYR A 458 8.09 3.63 -5.24
N ILE A 459 7.63 4.84 -5.55
CA ILE A 459 8.38 5.80 -6.36
C ILE A 459 9.06 6.86 -5.48
N ILE A 460 10.24 7.29 -5.94
CA ILE A 460 11.02 8.39 -5.37
C ILE A 460 11.25 9.41 -6.47
N ASN A 461 10.96 10.68 -6.18
CA ASN A 461 11.36 11.78 -7.04
C ASN A 461 12.87 11.99 -6.95
N SER A 462 13.57 11.96 -8.08
CA SER A 462 15.03 12.02 -8.11
C SER A 462 15.60 13.35 -7.62
N THR A 463 14.79 14.40 -7.50
CA THR A 463 15.19 15.65 -6.83
C THR A 463 15.68 15.40 -5.41
N LEU A 464 15.09 14.43 -4.69
CA LEU A 464 15.55 14.01 -3.36
C LEU A 464 16.96 13.41 -3.41
N LEU A 465 17.20 12.54 -4.40
CA LEU A 465 18.48 11.87 -4.58
C LEU A 465 19.59 12.84 -5.05
N LYS A 466 19.21 13.92 -5.73
CA LYS A 466 20.12 14.97 -6.23
C LYS A 466 20.46 16.02 -5.18
N SER A 467 19.55 16.29 -4.23
CA SER A 467 19.71 17.36 -3.23
C SER A 467 20.40 16.91 -1.95
N ARG A 468 20.58 15.60 -1.74
CA ARG A 468 21.13 15.03 -0.51
C ARG A 468 22.27 14.06 -0.81
N ASP A 469 23.16 13.89 0.16
CA ASP A 469 24.22 12.90 0.09
C ASP A 469 23.65 11.48 0.16
N ARG A 470 24.18 10.57 -0.68
CA ARG A 470 23.87 9.13 -0.68
C ARG A 470 24.23 8.46 0.64
N THR A 471 25.14 9.03 1.44
CA THR A 471 25.44 8.54 2.79
C THR A 471 24.23 8.62 3.72
N VAL A 472 23.25 9.48 3.43
CA VAL A 472 22.06 9.68 4.26
C VAL A 472 20.86 8.89 3.75
N ILE A 473 20.75 8.69 2.44
CA ILE A 473 19.66 7.92 1.82
C ILE A 473 20.21 6.57 1.38
N ASN A 474 20.16 5.56 2.22
CA ASN A 474 20.63 4.22 1.85
C ASN A 474 19.80 3.11 2.51
N TYR A 475 20.09 1.88 2.10
CA TYR A 475 19.48 0.66 2.61
C TYR A 475 20.36 -0.08 3.61
N THR A 476 21.54 0.46 3.92
CA THR A 476 22.59 -0.29 4.62
C THR A 476 22.63 0.05 6.12
N LYS A 477 22.16 -0.88 6.96
CA LYS A 477 22.39 -0.86 8.41
C LYS A 477 22.52 -2.28 8.97
N PRO A 478 23.54 -2.56 9.79
CA PRO A 478 23.73 -3.90 10.34
C PRO A 478 22.51 -4.40 11.12
N LYS A 479 22.05 -5.62 10.80
CA LYS A 479 20.96 -6.33 11.50
C LYS A 479 19.59 -5.65 11.46
N VAL A 480 19.39 -4.68 10.57
CA VAL A 480 18.11 -4.05 10.33
C VAL A 480 17.72 -4.32 8.89
N ASP A 481 16.45 -4.61 8.68
CA ASP A 481 15.86 -4.77 7.36
C ASP A 481 16.14 -3.55 6.44
N ALA A 482 16.27 -3.80 5.14
CA ALA A 482 16.66 -2.78 4.16
C ALA A 482 15.61 -1.67 4.07
N ASP A 483 14.33 -2.02 3.97
CA ASP A 483 13.21 -1.06 3.89
C ASP A 483 13.02 -0.30 5.21
N MET A 484 13.20 -0.98 6.36
CA MET A 484 13.20 -0.31 7.67
C MET A 484 14.31 0.73 7.77
N THR A 485 15.50 0.42 7.26
CA THR A 485 16.65 1.33 7.23
C THR A 485 16.37 2.52 6.34
N PHE A 486 15.89 2.29 5.12
CA PHE A 486 15.51 3.33 4.17
C PHE A 486 14.46 4.28 4.76
N CYS A 487 13.34 3.74 5.26
CA CYS A 487 12.29 4.53 5.87
C CYS A 487 12.77 5.29 7.11
N SER A 488 13.61 4.67 7.95
CA SER A 488 14.20 5.35 9.11
C SER A 488 15.10 6.52 8.72
N ASN A 489 15.85 6.37 7.63
CA ASN A 489 16.73 7.40 7.11
C ASN A 489 15.92 8.59 6.57
N LEU A 490 14.86 8.34 5.81
CA LEU A 490 13.93 9.39 5.35
C LEU A 490 13.30 10.17 6.49
N ARG A 491 12.86 9.47 7.56
CA ARG A 491 12.28 10.13 8.74
C ARG A 491 13.28 11.02 9.48
N LYS A 492 14.56 10.67 9.52
CA LYS A 492 15.60 11.49 10.18
C LYS A 492 15.82 12.83 9.48
N ILE A 493 15.62 12.87 8.17
CA ILE A 493 15.72 14.08 7.34
C ILE A 493 14.35 14.73 7.05
N ASP A 494 13.31 14.36 7.81
CA ASP A 494 11.94 14.89 7.72
C ASP A 494 11.28 14.77 6.33
N VAL A 495 11.68 13.77 5.54
CA VAL A 495 11.02 13.47 4.27
C VAL A 495 9.78 12.63 4.54
N PHE A 496 8.63 13.09 4.03
CA PHE A 496 7.37 12.36 4.17
C PHE A 496 7.32 11.19 3.19
N MET A 497 6.75 10.08 3.67
CA MET A 497 6.45 8.91 2.86
C MET A 497 4.94 8.78 2.77
N TYR A 498 4.42 8.70 1.55
CA TYR A 498 3.00 8.59 1.33
C TYR A 498 2.61 7.18 0.88
N VAL A 499 1.43 6.71 1.29
CA VAL A 499 0.75 5.57 0.67
C VAL A 499 -0.57 6.04 0.05
N SER A 500 -0.85 5.60 -1.16
CA SER A 500 -2.08 5.92 -1.89
C SER A 500 -2.96 4.68 -2.02
N ASN A 501 -4.22 4.79 -1.57
CA ASN A 501 -5.28 3.80 -1.80
C ASN A 501 -6.47 4.42 -2.56
N ARG A 502 -6.22 5.52 -3.28
CA ARG A 502 -7.23 6.24 -4.08
C ARG A 502 -7.92 5.36 -5.11
N VAL A 503 -7.20 4.40 -5.67
CA VAL A 503 -7.68 3.36 -6.57
C VAL A 503 -7.08 2.03 -6.14
N ASP A 504 -7.60 0.94 -6.65
CA ASP A 504 -7.00 -0.37 -6.47
C ASP A 504 -5.79 -0.47 -7.41
N PHE A 505 -4.61 -0.65 -6.84
CA PHE A 505 -3.35 -0.70 -7.57
C PHE A 505 -2.87 -2.12 -7.84
N GLY A 506 -3.14 -3.03 -6.92
CA GLY A 506 -2.71 -4.42 -7.01
C GLY A 506 -2.75 -5.13 -5.65
N HIS A 507 -1.99 -6.20 -5.52
CA HIS A 507 -1.95 -7.03 -4.31
C HIS A 507 -0.55 -7.56 -4.00
N LEU A 508 -0.41 -8.20 -2.84
CA LEU A 508 0.82 -8.86 -2.41
C LEU A 508 0.67 -10.38 -2.46
N ILE A 509 1.66 -11.05 -3.04
CA ILE A 509 1.81 -12.50 -2.99
C ILE A 509 2.43 -12.95 -1.67
N ASN A 510 2.04 -14.15 -1.22
CA ASN A 510 2.63 -14.86 -0.11
C ASN A 510 3.68 -15.88 -0.59
N PRO A 511 5.00 -15.64 -0.43
CA PRO A 511 6.03 -16.57 -0.87
C PRO A 511 6.36 -17.67 0.15
N ASP A 512 5.81 -17.62 1.37
CA ASP A 512 6.28 -18.41 2.53
C ASP A 512 6.32 -19.93 2.29
N ASN A 513 5.35 -20.47 1.53
CA ASN A 513 5.21 -21.91 1.27
C ASN A 513 5.61 -22.31 -0.16
N PHE A 514 6.40 -21.50 -0.85
CA PHE A 514 6.79 -21.78 -2.24
C PHE A 514 7.97 -22.76 -2.33
N ASP A 515 7.67 -24.01 -2.67
CA ASP A 515 8.64 -25.10 -2.73
C ASP A 515 9.21 -25.29 -4.15
N THR A 516 10.39 -24.74 -4.39
CA THR A 516 11.10 -24.82 -5.68
C THR A 516 11.69 -26.19 -6.00
N THR A 517 11.59 -27.18 -5.09
CA THR A 517 12.06 -28.55 -5.39
C THR A 517 11.06 -29.33 -6.23
N ARG A 518 9.83 -28.82 -6.39
CA ARG A 518 8.76 -29.43 -7.17
C ARG A 518 8.91 -29.09 -8.66
N THR A 519 8.37 -29.96 -9.51
CA THR A 519 8.35 -29.76 -10.98
C THR A 519 7.52 -28.55 -11.38
N GLU A 520 6.37 -28.38 -10.74
CA GLU A 520 5.42 -27.29 -11.01
C GLU A 520 5.04 -26.61 -9.68
N PRO A 521 5.94 -25.82 -9.06
CA PRO A 521 5.72 -25.26 -7.72
C PRO A 521 4.44 -24.42 -7.59
N ASP A 522 4.10 -23.65 -8.62
CA ASP A 522 2.93 -22.78 -8.64
C ASP A 522 1.60 -23.56 -8.56
N MET A 523 1.56 -24.83 -9.00
CA MET A 523 0.35 -25.69 -8.88
C MET A 523 -0.07 -25.92 -7.43
N TYR A 524 0.84 -25.74 -6.47
CA TYR A 524 0.58 -25.92 -5.04
C TYR A 524 0.13 -24.62 -4.35
N GLN A 525 0.02 -23.51 -5.07
CA GLN A 525 -0.28 -22.19 -4.50
C GLN A 525 -1.78 -21.86 -4.41
N ILE A 526 -2.66 -22.85 -4.64
CA ILE A 526 -4.13 -22.69 -4.63
C ILE A 526 -4.68 -22.13 -3.29
N PHE A 527 -3.96 -22.33 -2.18
CA PHE A 527 -4.36 -21.88 -0.86
C PHE A 527 -3.83 -20.50 -0.50
N ASP A 528 -2.53 -20.30 -0.69
CA ASP A 528 -1.82 -19.10 -0.22
C ASP A 528 -2.01 -17.91 -1.17
N ASN A 529 -2.14 -18.18 -2.47
CA ASN A 529 -2.23 -17.20 -3.55
C ASN A 529 -3.37 -17.58 -4.50
N ALA A 530 -4.58 -17.74 -3.95
CA ALA A 530 -5.74 -18.26 -4.67
C ALA A 530 -6.10 -17.42 -5.91
N GLN A 531 -5.97 -16.10 -5.83
CA GLN A 531 -6.28 -15.20 -6.94
C GLN A 531 -5.35 -15.44 -8.14
N ASP A 532 -4.03 -15.39 -7.96
CA ASP A 532 -3.06 -15.65 -9.04
C ASP A 532 -3.15 -17.11 -9.56
N TRP A 533 -3.46 -18.05 -8.66
CA TRP A 533 -3.69 -19.44 -9.05
C TRP A 533 -4.92 -19.57 -9.96
N GLU A 534 -6.02 -18.89 -9.64
CA GLU A 534 -7.23 -18.84 -10.46
C GLU A 534 -6.94 -18.25 -11.84
N ASP A 535 -6.32 -17.07 -11.88
CA ASP A 535 -5.99 -16.36 -13.12
C ASP A 535 -5.15 -17.22 -14.07
N ARG A 536 -4.26 -18.06 -13.53
CA ARG A 536 -3.40 -18.95 -14.31
C ARG A 536 -4.09 -20.25 -14.72
N TYR A 537 -4.80 -20.90 -13.79
CA TYR A 537 -5.15 -22.32 -13.91
C TYR A 537 -6.63 -22.59 -14.15
N ILE A 538 -7.52 -21.64 -13.87
CA ILE A 538 -8.94 -21.78 -14.18
C ILE A 538 -9.21 -21.34 -15.62
N HIS A 539 -10.13 -22.03 -16.28
CA HIS A 539 -10.51 -21.69 -17.65
C HIS A 539 -11.19 -20.31 -17.68
N VAL A 540 -10.84 -19.45 -18.64
CA VAL A 540 -11.41 -18.10 -18.77
C VAL A 540 -12.95 -18.08 -18.83
N ASP A 541 -13.54 -19.06 -19.51
CA ASP A 541 -15.00 -19.24 -19.60
C ASP A 541 -15.64 -19.96 -18.40
N TYR A 542 -14.91 -20.27 -17.32
CA TYR A 542 -15.48 -20.93 -16.14
C TYR A 542 -16.64 -20.12 -15.52
N PRO A 543 -16.56 -18.79 -15.33
CA PRO A 543 -17.67 -18.00 -14.83
C PRO A 543 -18.92 -18.06 -15.71
N GLU A 544 -18.75 -18.19 -17.03
CA GLU A 544 -19.85 -18.31 -17.99
C GLU A 544 -20.67 -19.59 -17.80
N ASN A 545 -20.14 -20.59 -17.08
CA ASN A 545 -20.94 -21.76 -16.70
C ASN A 545 -22.08 -21.41 -15.75
N PHE A 546 -22.07 -20.26 -15.07
CA PHE A 546 -23.13 -19.85 -14.15
C PHE A 546 -24.08 -18.81 -14.75
N ASN A 547 -23.92 -18.48 -16.03
CA ASN A 547 -24.81 -17.57 -16.75
C ASN A 547 -26.20 -18.22 -16.92
N PRO A 548 -27.29 -17.62 -16.39
CA PRO A 548 -28.64 -18.20 -16.46
C PRO A 548 -29.21 -18.26 -17.88
N GLU A 549 -28.69 -17.45 -18.82
CA GLU A 549 -29.12 -17.44 -20.22
C GLU A 549 -28.45 -18.54 -21.05
N LYS A 550 -27.34 -19.11 -20.56
CA LYS A 550 -26.57 -20.13 -21.24
C LYS A 550 -27.06 -21.51 -20.85
N LYS A 551 -27.58 -22.25 -21.84
CA LYS A 551 -27.96 -23.65 -21.66
C LYS A 551 -26.71 -24.52 -21.50
N ASP A 552 -26.72 -25.37 -20.47
CA ASP A 552 -25.65 -26.32 -20.22
C ASP A 552 -25.52 -27.33 -21.36
N LEU A 553 -24.27 -27.64 -21.71
CA LEU A 553 -23.98 -28.64 -22.72
C LEU A 553 -24.16 -30.03 -22.12
N GLN A 554 -25.03 -30.80 -22.75
CA GLN A 554 -25.39 -32.14 -22.33
C GLN A 554 -25.21 -33.12 -23.50
N PRO A 555 -23.97 -33.55 -23.80
CA PRO A 555 -23.69 -34.39 -24.97
C PRO A 555 -24.40 -35.76 -24.94
N CYS A 556 -24.68 -36.29 -23.74
CA CYS A 556 -25.51 -37.48 -23.54
C CYS A 556 -26.51 -37.23 -22.39
N PRO A 557 -27.62 -37.99 -22.29
CA PRO A 557 -28.58 -37.84 -21.19
C PRO A 557 -27.87 -37.90 -19.83
N ASP A 558 -28.10 -36.88 -18.98
CA ASP A 558 -27.47 -36.70 -17.65
C ASP A 558 -25.93 -36.72 -17.62
N VAL A 559 -25.29 -36.44 -18.75
CA VAL A 559 -23.85 -36.21 -18.88
C VAL A 559 -23.65 -34.75 -19.26
N TYR A 560 -23.11 -33.94 -18.35
CA TYR A 560 -22.88 -32.52 -18.58
C TYR A 560 -21.42 -32.22 -18.89
N TRP A 561 -21.16 -31.13 -19.61
CA TRP A 561 -19.84 -30.79 -20.11
C TRP A 561 -19.50 -29.30 -19.95
N PHE A 562 -18.43 -29.00 -19.21
CA PHE A 562 -18.08 -27.64 -18.80
C PHE A 562 -16.60 -27.31 -19.05
N PRO A 563 -16.23 -26.11 -19.54
CA PRO A 563 -14.88 -25.59 -19.38
C PRO A 563 -14.56 -25.38 -17.90
N ILE A 564 -13.40 -25.84 -17.41
CA ILE A 564 -13.05 -25.70 -15.98
C ILE A 564 -11.62 -25.26 -15.73
N VAL A 565 -10.63 -25.82 -16.44
CA VAL A 565 -9.21 -25.50 -16.22
C VAL A 565 -8.54 -25.03 -17.50
N SER A 566 -7.48 -24.24 -17.36
CA SER A 566 -6.70 -23.74 -18.48
C SER A 566 -5.83 -24.82 -19.11
N GLU A 567 -5.36 -24.60 -20.34
CA GLU A 567 -4.40 -25.51 -20.98
C GLU A 567 -3.10 -25.62 -20.18
N ARG A 568 -2.69 -24.52 -19.51
CA ARG A 568 -1.51 -24.49 -18.67
C ARG A 568 -1.67 -25.42 -17.47
N PHE A 569 -2.83 -25.42 -16.82
CA PHE A 569 -3.11 -26.40 -15.75
C PHE A 569 -2.97 -27.83 -16.24
N CYS A 570 -3.54 -28.13 -17.41
CA CYS A 570 -3.48 -29.47 -17.97
C CYS A 570 -2.03 -29.90 -18.26
N ASN A 571 -1.24 -29.03 -18.88
CA ASN A 571 0.17 -29.30 -19.18
C ASN A 571 1.00 -29.46 -17.91
N SER A 572 0.83 -28.58 -16.91
CA SER A 572 1.50 -28.70 -15.61
C SER A 572 1.12 -30.01 -14.90
N LEU A 573 -0.15 -30.40 -14.91
CA LEU A 573 -0.57 -31.67 -14.31
C LEU A 573 0.06 -32.87 -15.04
N ILE A 574 0.09 -32.88 -16.37
CA ILE A 574 0.78 -33.93 -17.15
C ILE A 574 2.27 -33.97 -16.80
N ASN A 575 2.94 -32.82 -16.74
CA ASN A 575 4.36 -32.72 -16.38
C ASN A 575 4.64 -33.28 -14.99
N MET A 576 3.79 -32.97 -14.00
CA MET A 576 3.90 -33.53 -12.65
C MET A 576 3.82 -35.06 -12.66
N MET A 577 2.87 -35.64 -13.41
CA MET A 577 2.70 -37.09 -13.49
C MET A 577 3.85 -37.77 -14.23
N GLU A 578 4.28 -37.24 -15.37
CA GLU A 578 5.39 -37.82 -16.13
C GLU A 578 6.73 -37.69 -15.42
N ASN A 579 6.97 -36.60 -14.68
CA ASN A 579 8.18 -36.47 -13.86
C ASN A 579 8.17 -37.44 -12.66
N PHE A 580 7.01 -37.75 -12.09
CA PHE A 580 6.90 -38.80 -11.08
C PHE A 580 7.17 -40.19 -11.67
N GLY A 581 6.66 -40.46 -12.89
CA GLY A 581 7.03 -41.59 -13.75
C GLY A 581 6.60 -42.99 -13.28
N LYS A 582 6.13 -43.15 -12.04
CA LYS A 582 5.72 -44.44 -11.45
C LYS A 582 4.26 -44.77 -11.75
N TRP A 583 3.91 -44.90 -13.02
CA TRP A 583 2.59 -45.31 -13.50
C TRP A 583 2.24 -46.75 -13.06
N SER A 584 0.95 -47.02 -12.83
CA SER A 584 0.48 -48.38 -12.50
C SER A 584 0.76 -49.38 -13.64
N SER A 585 0.70 -50.68 -13.32
CA SER A 585 0.78 -51.76 -14.30
C SER A 585 -0.53 -52.02 -15.07
N GLY A 586 -1.64 -51.35 -14.72
CA GLY A 586 -2.96 -51.62 -15.31
C GLY A 586 -3.52 -53.00 -14.95
N THR A 587 -3.12 -53.55 -13.80
CA THR A 587 -3.57 -54.86 -13.27
C THR A 587 -4.41 -54.70 -12.03
N ASN A 588 -5.32 -55.65 -11.75
CA ASN A 588 -6.24 -55.55 -10.59
C ASN A 588 -5.52 -55.49 -9.23
N ASN A 589 -4.25 -55.87 -9.14
CA ASN A 589 -3.48 -55.77 -7.91
C ASN A 589 -2.58 -54.54 -8.01
N ASP A 590 -2.71 -53.64 -7.04
CA ASP A 590 -1.88 -52.44 -6.94
C ASP A 590 -1.52 -52.17 -5.48
N GLU A 591 -0.29 -52.52 -5.10
CA GLU A 591 0.24 -52.35 -3.75
C GLU A 591 0.37 -50.87 -3.34
N ARG A 592 0.23 -49.93 -4.28
CA ARG A 592 0.27 -48.49 -4.03
C ARG A 592 -1.07 -47.97 -3.49
N LEU A 593 -2.14 -48.75 -3.61
CA LEU A 593 -3.49 -48.41 -3.12
C LEU A 593 -3.74 -48.96 -1.71
N VAL A 594 -4.56 -48.24 -0.94
CA VAL A 594 -5.05 -48.72 0.36
C VAL A 594 -6.01 -49.88 0.13
N GLY A 595 -5.55 -51.11 0.38
CA GLY A 595 -6.31 -52.35 0.15
C GLY A 595 -5.79 -53.25 -0.98
N GLY A 596 -4.81 -52.78 -1.77
CA GLY A 596 -4.05 -53.61 -2.71
C GLY A 596 -4.81 -54.08 -3.97
N TYR A 597 -6.08 -53.71 -4.14
CA TYR A 597 -6.94 -54.24 -5.20
C TYR A 597 -7.79 -53.15 -5.87
N GLU A 598 -7.75 -53.11 -7.20
CA GLU A 598 -8.53 -52.24 -8.06
C GLU A 598 -9.49 -53.05 -8.93
N ALA A 599 -10.80 -52.80 -8.78
CA ALA A 599 -11.83 -53.57 -9.48
C ALA A 599 -11.82 -53.36 -11.01
N VAL A 600 -11.37 -52.19 -11.46
CA VAL A 600 -11.28 -51.81 -12.87
C VAL A 600 -9.93 -51.14 -13.07
N PRO A 601 -8.87 -51.90 -13.36
CA PRO A 601 -7.53 -51.35 -13.31
C PRO A 601 -7.27 -50.40 -14.46
N THR A 602 -6.69 -49.25 -14.14
CA THR A 602 -6.20 -48.26 -15.11
C THR A 602 -4.72 -48.04 -14.96
N ARG A 603 -4.03 -47.59 -16.01
CA ARG A 603 -2.65 -47.12 -15.91
C ARG A 603 -2.62 -45.67 -15.40
N ASP A 604 -2.39 -45.52 -14.10
CA ASP A 604 -2.63 -44.25 -13.42
C ASP A 604 -1.59 -43.87 -12.35
N ILE A 605 -1.72 -42.62 -11.93
CA ILE A 605 -1.06 -42.03 -10.76
C ILE A 605 -2.12 -41.28 -9.95
N HIS A 606 -2.23 -41.60 -8.67
CA HIS A 606 -3.13 -40.97 -7.71
C HIS A 606 -2.54 -39.66 -7.17
N MET A 607 -3.41 -38.69 -6.87
CA MET A 607 -3.00 -37.36 -6.38
C MET A 607 -2.25 -37.42 -5.05
N ASN A 608 -2.51 -38.43 -4.22
CA ASN A 608 -1.79 -38.63 -2.95
C ASN A 608 -0.32 -39.04 -3.17
N GLN A 609 -0.01 -39.76 -4.26
CA GLN A 609 1.34 -40.22 -4.60
C GLN A 609 2.27 -39.06 -4.97
N VAL A 610 1.70 -37.98 -5.52
CA VAL A 610 2.41 -36.73 -5.85
C VAL A 610 2.19 -35.63 -4.80
N GLY A 611 1.61 -35.97 -3.64
CA GLY A 611 1.36 -35.03 -2.54
C GLY A 611 0.39 -33.89 -2.89
N TRP A 612 -0.50 -34.07 -3.87
CA TRP A 612 -1.41 -33.04 -4.36
C TRP A 612 -2.89 -33.32 -4.02
N GLU A 613 -3.19 -34.40 -3.29
CA GLU A 613 -4.55 -34.75 -2.86
C GLU A 613 -5.28 -33.62 -2.10
N PRO A 614 -4.70 -32.93 -1.09
CA PRO A 614 -5.40 -31.84 -0.40
C PRO A 614 -5.78 -30.68 -1.34
N HIS A 615 -4.91 -30.38 -2.31
CA HIS A 615 -5.11 -29.31 -3.29
C HIS A 615 -6.23 -29.69 -4.25
N TRP A 616 -6.23 -30.94 -4.70
CA TRP A 616 -7.29 -31.46 -5.55
C TRP A 616 -8.64 -31.51 -4.84
N LEU A 617 -8.70 -31.94 -3.57
CA LEU A 617 -9.95 -31.92 -2.80
C LEU A 617 -10.48 -30.49 -2.61
N HIS A 618 -9.58 -29.52 -2.39
CA HIS A 618 -9.97 -28.11 -2.37
C HIS A 618 -10.49 -27.64 -3.75
N PHE A 619 -9.85 -28.05 -4.84
CA PHE A 619 -10.33 -27.80 -6.20
C PHE A 619 -11.73 -28.38 -6.44
N LEU A 620 -11.99 -29.62 -5.98
CA LEU A 620 -13.32 -30.22 -6.04
C LEU A 620 -14.36 -29.40 -5.28
N GLN A 621 -14.04 -29.01 -4.04
CA GLN A 621 -14.95 -28.24 -3.19
C GLN A 621 -15.25 -26.86 -3.78
N LYS A 622 -14.23 -26.17 -4.31
CA LYS A 622 -14.34 -24.78 -4.75
C LYS A 622 -14.89 -24.62 -6.16
N TYR A 623 -14.50 -25.48 -7.10
CA TYR A 623 -14.83 -25.32 -8.52
C TYR A 623 -15.77 -26.40 -9.09
N VAL A 624 -15.65 -27.64 -8.64
CA VAL A 624 -16.50 -28.73 -9.17
C VAL A 624 -17.86 -28.77 -8.49
N ARG A 625 -17.91 -28.60 -7.16
CA ARG A 625 -19.15 -28.64 -6.37
C ARG A 625 -20.19 -27.63 -6.88
N PRO A 626 -19.86 -26.35 -7.16
CA PRO A 626 -20.86 -25.42 -7.68
C PRO A 626 -21.45 -25.83 -9.04
N LEU A 627 -20.63 -26.42 -9.93
CA LEU A 627 -21.11 -26.94 -11.21
C LEU A 627 -22.03 -28.16 -11.02
N GLN A 628 -21.68 -29.05 -10.08
CA GLN A 628 -22.50 -30.19 -9.71
C GLN A 628 -23.85 -29.75 -9.15
N GLU A 629 -23.87 -28.83 -8.18
CA GLU A 629 -25.10 -28.32 -7.56
C GLU A 629 -26.03 -27.66 -8.59
N LYS A 630 -25.44 -27.01 -9.61
CA LYS A 630 -26.19 -26.41 -10.72
C LYS A 630 -26.98 -27.46 -11.51
N VAL A 631 -26.34 -28.57 -11.89
CA VAL A 631 -26.96 -29.54 -12.82
C VAL A 631 -27.75 -30.66 -12.14
N PHE A 632 -27.39 -31.01 -10.91
CA PHE A 632 -28.10 -32.02 -10.10
C PHE A 632 -28.83 -31.33 -8.95
N ILE A 633 -29.88 -30.59 -9.31
CA ILE A 633 -30.69 -29.81 -8.38
C ILE A 633 -31.22 -30.71 -7.25
N GLY A 634 -30.96 -30.32 -6.01
CA GLY A 634 -31.38 -31.04 -4.81
C GLY A 634 -30.32 -31.98 -4.23
N TYR A 635 -29.18 -32.19 -4.91
CA TYR A 635 -28.03 -32.87 -4.35
C TYR A 635 -27.04 -31.87 -3.75
N TYR A 636 -26.69 -32.05 -2.47
CA TYR A 636 -25.75 -31.18 -1.75
C TYR A 636 -24.87 -31.99 -0.80
N HIS A 637 -23.55 -31.79 -0.88
CA HIS A 637 -22.57 -32.36 0.03
C HIS A 637 -21.32 -31.46 0.13
N ASP A 638 -21.03 -30.96 1.32
CA ASP A 638 -19.89 -30.07 1.58
C ASP A 638 -19.12 -30.49 2.85
N PRO A 639 -17.82 -30.80 2.76
CA PRO A 639 -17.02 -30.92 1.54
C PRO A 639 -17.34 -32.19 0.73
N PRO A 640 -17.21 -32.17 -0.62
CA PRO A 640 -17.30 -33.38 -1.42
C PRO A 640 -16.19 -34.36 -1.00
N LYS A 641 -16.52 -35.66 -0.93
CA LYS A 641 -15.56 -36.70 -0.55
C LYS A 641 -15.10 -37.43 -1.79
N SER A 642 -13.79 -37.53 -2.01
CA SER A 642 -13.25 -38.34 -3.09
C SER A 642 -12.00 -39.07 -2.61
N LEU A 643 -12.07 -40.40 -2.56
CA LEU A 643 -10.93 -41.26 -2.20
C LEU A 643 -10.10 -41.67 -3.41
N MET A 644 -10.69 -41.62 -4.61
CA MET A 644 -10.03 -42.00 -5.85
C MET A 644 -9.93 -40.77 -6.75
N ASN A 645 -8.75 -40.14 -6.72
CA ASN A 645 -8.39 -38.99 -7.55
C ASN A 645 -7.11 -39.34 -8.30
N PHE A 646 -7.18 -39.52 -9.61
CA PHE A 646 -6.06 -40.07 -10.36
C PHE A 646 -6.06 -39.61 -11.81
N VAL A 647 -4.85 -39.47 -12.36
CA VAL A 647 -4.64 -39.22 -13.79
C VAL A 647 -4.43 -40.56 -14.46
N VAL A 648 -5.23 -40.84 -15.49
CA VAL A 648 -5.10 -42.03 -16.34
C VAL A 648 -4.32 -41.68 -17.60
N ARG A 649 -3.43 -42.59 -17.99
CA ARG A 649 -2.70 -42.53 -19.25
C ARG A 649 -3.09 -43.70 -20.17
N GLU A 650 -3.74 -43.39 -21.28
CA GLU A 650 -4.12 -44.35 -22.31
C GLU A 650 -3.18 -44.21 -23.53
N ASN A 651 -2.49 -45.29 -23.90
CA ASN A 651 -1.50 -45.28 -24.98
C ASN A 651 -1.95 -46.14 -26.16
N TYR A 652 -1.58 -45.73 -27.38
CA TYR A 652 -1.71 -46.60 -28.54
C TYR A 652 -0.78 -47.82 -28.45
N ARG A 653 -1.34 -48.98 -28.81
CA ARG A 653 -0.90 -50.36 -28.51
C ARG A 653 0.37 -50.82 -29.25
N TYR A 654 1.47 -50.05 -29.21
CA TYR A 654 2.76 -50.49 -29.76
C TYR A 654 3.73 -51.05 -28.71
N ARG A 655 3.47 -50.90 -27.40
CA ARG A 655 4.21 -51.63 -26.36
C ARG A 655 3.35 -52.76 -25.75
N PRO A 656 3.95 -53.90 -25.38
CA PRO A 656 3.21 -55.03 -24.79
C PRO A 656 2.55 -54.71 -23.43
N ASP A 657 2.94 -53.60 -22.80
CA ASP A 657 2.62 -53.23 -21.41
C ASP A 657 1.64 -52.02 -21.33
N GLU A 658 0.84 -51.80 -22.38
CA GLU A 658 -0.01 -50.60 -22.51
C GLU A 658 -1.50 -50.91 -22.54
N GLN A 659 -2.29 -50.01 -21.94
CA GLN A 659 -3.75 -50.08 -21.85
C GLN A 659 -4.37 -49.05 -22.82
N PRO A 660 -4.89 -49.47 -23.99
CA PRO A 660 -5.42 -48.57 -25.01
C PRO A 660 -6.93 -48.27 -24.86
N SER A 661 -7.63 -48.93 -23.94
CA SER A 661 -9.08 -48.84 -23.75
C SER A 661 -9.48 -49.30 -22.36
N LEU A 662 -10.68 -48.94 -21.91
CA LEU A 662 -11.24 -49.38 -20.63
C LEU A 662 -12.54 -50.15 -20.83
N ARG A 663 -12.61 -51.35 -20.25
CA ARG A 663 -13.78 -52.25 -20.37
C ARG A 663 -15.05 -51.61 -19.79
N PRO A 664 -16.25 -52.01 -20.24
CA PRO A 664 -17.50 -51.55 -19.65
C PRO A 664 -17.57 -51.75 -18.13
N HIS A 665 -17.90 -50.69 -17.38
CA HIS A 665 -17.99 -50.71 -15.92
C HIS A 665 -18.94 -49.64 -15.34
N HIS A 666 -19.15 -49.71 -14.02
CA HIS A 666 -19.70 -48.65 -13.20
C HIS A 666 -18.60 -48.11 -12.29
N ASP A 667 -18.68 -46.83 -11.96
CA ASP A 667 -17.78 -46.21 -11.00
C ASP A 667 -18.32 -46.41 -9.59
N SER A 668 -17.41 -46.52 -8.62
CA SER A 668 -17.78 -46.49 -7.22
C SER A 668 -17.91 -45.05 -6.73
N SER A 669 -18.85 -44.31 -7.30
CA SER A 669 -19.14 -42.90 -6.99
C SER A 669 -20.63 -42.62 -7.06
N THR A 670 -21.08 -41.54 -6.40
CA THR A 670 -22.39 -40.97 -6.69
C THR A 670 -22.34 -40.30 -8.06
N TYR A 671 -21.32 -39.47 -8.30
CA TYR A 671 -21.01 -38.90 -9.59
C TYR A 671 -19.51 -38.95 -9.86
N THR A 672 -19.15 -39.07 -11.13
CA THR A 672 -17.77 -39.08 -11.61
C THR A 672 -17.50 -37.81 -12.38
N ILE A 673 -16.30 -37.28 -12.18
CA ILE A 673 -15.73 -36.25 -13.03
C ILE A 673 -14.62 -36.80 -13.91
N ASN A 674 -14.55 -36.31 -15.14
CA ASN A 674 -13.52 -36.68 -16.11
C ASN A 674 -13.08 -35.43 -16.89
N ILE A 675 -11.86 -34.95 -16.64
CA ILE A 675 -11.28 -33.80 -17.31
C ILE A 675 -10.29 -34.27 -18.37
N ALA A 676 -10.46 -33.82 -19.61
CA ALA A 676 -9.48 -34.08 -20.66
C ALA A 676 -8.26 -33.18 -20.51
N LEU A 677 -7.06 -33.75 -20.46
CA LEU A 677 -5.82 -33.01 -20.20
C LEU A 677 -5.02 -32.69 -21.47
N ASN A 678 -5.30 -33.34 -22.60
CA ASN A 678 -4.63 -33.06 -23.86
C ASN A 678 -5.59 -33.17 -25.07
N ARG A 679 -5.11 -32.79 -26.26
CA ARG A 679 -5.94 -32.50 -27.43
C ARG A 679 -6.07 -33.71 -28.35
N ARG A 680 -7.33 -34.08 -28.64
CA ARG A 680 -7.66 -35.06 -29.67
C ARG A 680 -7.27 -34.54 -31.06
N ASN A 681 -6.79 -35.43 -31.92
CA ASN A 681 -6.25 -35.19 -33.26
C ASN A 681 -4.95 -34.34 -33.30
N VAL A 682 -4.35 -34.06 -32.15
CA VAL A 682 -3.03 -33.41 -32.04
C VAL A 682 -2.09 -34.32 -31.25
N ASP A 683 -2.49 -34.69 -30.03
CA ASP A 683 -1.68 -35.52 -29.14
C ASP A 683 -2.05 -37.01 -29.20
N TYR A 684 -3.30 -37.31 -29.59
CA TYR A 684 -3.81 -38.67 -29.77
C TYR A 684 -4.96 -38.75 -30.78
N GLU A 685 -5.23 -39.95 -31.31
CA GLU A 685 -6.39 -40.28 -32.15
C GLU A 685 -7.24 -41.39 -31.52
N GLY A 686 -8.51 -41.47 -31.89
CA GLY A 686 -9.47 -42.38 -31.25
C GLY A 686 -9.91 -41.86 -29.89
N GLY A 687 -10.14 -42.76 -28.92
CA GLY A 687 -10.49 -42.42 -27.54
C GLY A 687 -11.92 -41.88 -27.36
N GLY A 688 -12.21 -41.48 -26.12
CA GLY A 688 -13.52 -40.96 -25.70
C GLY A 688 -14.20 -41.87 -24.68
N CYS A 689 -15.45 -41.55 -24.36
CA CYS A 689 -16.27 -42.31 -23.42
C CYS A 689 -17.60 -42.67 -24.08
N LYS A 690 -18.02 -43.94 -24.01
CA LYS A 690 -19.31 -44.40 -24.51
C LYS A 690 -20.21 -44.87 -23.38
N PHE A 691 -21.38 -44.24 -23.28
CA PHE A 691 -22.44 -44.60 -22.33
C PHE A 691 -23.38 -45.61 -22.98
N ILE A 692 -23.23 -46.88 -22.60
CA ILE A 692 -23.80 -48.03 -23.30
C ILE A 692 -25.33 -48.02 -23.26
N ARG A 693 -25.91 -47.70 -22.09
CA ARG A 693 -27.38 -47.64 -21.92
C ARG A 693 -28.05 -46.63 -22.85
N TYR A 694 -27.34 -45.58 -23.25
CA TYR A 694 -27.89 -44.52 -24.10
C TYR A 694 -27.41 -44.61 -25.56
N ASN A 695 -26.56 -45.59 -25.88
CA ASN A 695 -25.84 -45.68 -27.15
C ASN A 695 -25.23 -44.32 -27.58
N CYS A 696 -24.68 -43.59 -26.61
CA CYS A 696 -24.18 -42.24 -26.78
C CYS A 696 -22.69 -42.20 -26.48
N SER A 697 -21.91 -41.55 -27.34
CA SER A 697 -20.46 -41.45 -27.21
C SER A 697 -20.01 -40.01 -27.19
N VAL A 698 -19.14 -39.67 -26.25
CA VAL A 698 -18.44 -38.39 -26.19
C VAL A 698 -17.02 -38.62 -26.67
N VAL A 699 -16.78 -38.32 -27.95
CA VAL A 699 -15.47 -38.53 -28.62
C VAL A 699 -14.68 -37.24 -28.79
N ASP A 700 -15.35 -36.10 -29.00
CA ASP A 700 -14.69 -34.82 -29.25
C ASP A 700 -14.38 -34.07 -27.95
N THR A 701 -13.66 -34.73 -27.05
CA THR A 701 -13.24 -34.12 -25.78
C THR A 701 -12.27 -32.97 -26.02
N LYS A 702 -12.47 -31.88 -25.28
CA LYS A 702 -11.68 -30.64 -25.37
C LYS A 702 -10.77 -30.56 -24.15
N GLN A 703 -9.52 -30.19 -24.37
CA GLN A 703 -8.56 -29.97 -23.29
C GLN A 703 -9.10 -28.95 -22.28
N GLY A 704 -8.98 -29.24 -20.99
CA GLY A 704 -9.44 -28.37 -19.90
C GLY A 704 -10.95 -28.41 -19.64
N TRP A 705 -11.69 -29.24 -20.38
CA TRP A 705 -13.12 -29.42 -20.16
C TRP A 705 -13.42 -30.67 -19.33
N LEU A 706 -14.41 -30.52 -18.45
CA LEU A 706 -14.90 -31.48 -17.48
C LEU A 706 -16.20 -32.13 -17.98
N LEU A 707 -16.23 -33.45 -18.03
CA LEU A 707 -17.46 -34.24 -18.06
C LEU A 707 -17.88 -34.60 -16.63
N ILE A 708 -19.17 -34.45 -16.34
CA ILE A 708 -19.78 -34.87 -15.07
C ILE A 708 -21.00 -35.77 -15.36
N HIS A 709 -21.04 -36.95 -14.73
CA HIS A 709 -22.14 -37.91 -14.88
C HIS A 709 -22.32 -38.77 -13.63
N PRO A 710 -23.49 -39.35 -13.38
CA PRO A 710 -23.68 -40.35 -12.31
C PRO A 710 -22.72 -41.54 -12.46
N GLY A 711 -22.20 -42.08 -11.36
CA GLY A 711 -21.26 -43.22 -11.39
C GLY A 711 -21.93 -44.59 -11.33
N ARG A 712 -23.02 -44.68 -10.57
CA ARG A 712 -23.75 -45.93 -10.28
C ARG A 712 -25.04 -46.08 -11.07
N LEU A 713 -25.48 -47.33 -11.22
CA LEU A 713 -26.77 -47.78 -11.75
C LEU A 713 -27.06 -47.43 -13.22
N THR A 714 -26.97 -46.17 -13.62
CA THR A 714 -27.54 -45.67 -14.87
C THR A 714 -26.52 -45.37 -15.97
N HIS A 715 -25.25 -45.14 -15.64
CA HIS A 715 -24.23 -44.74 -16.61
C HIS A 715 -23.15 -45.80 -16.75
N PHE A 716 -23.57 -47.03 -17.11
CA PHE A 716 -22.65 -48.10 -17.49
C PHE A 716 -21.90 -47.68 -18.76
N HIS A 717 -20.59 -47.52 -18.66
CA HIS A 717 -19.80 -46.84 -19.69
C HIS A 717 -18.47 -47.56 -19.97
N GLU A 718 -17.88 -47.28 -21.12
CA GLU A 718 -16.58 -47.81 -21.55
C GLU A 718 -15.66 -46.71 -22.10
N GLY A 719 -14.35 -46.87 -21.88
CA GLY A 719 -13.31 -46.02 -22.46
C GLY A 719 -12.97 -46.53 -23.86
N LEU A 720 -13.26 -45.72 -24.87
CA LEU A 720 -13.05 -46.09 -26.27
C LEU A 720 -11.55 -46.20 -26.59
N GLN A 721 -11.22 -47.05 -27.57
CA GLN A 721 -9.83 -47.35 -27.89
C GLN A 721 -9.09 -46.12 -28.47
N VAL A 722 -7.93 -45.81 -27.90
CA VAL A 722 -6.93 -44.89 -28.47
C VAL A 722 -6.19 -45.60 -29.59
N THR A 723 -6.18 -45.00 -30.78
CA THR A 723 -5.65 -45.59 -32.03
C THR A 723 -4.32 -44.98 -32.48
N ASN A 724 -3.92 -43.85 -31.89
CA ASN A 724 -2.61 -43.23 -32.12
C ASN A 724 -2.28 -42.29 -30.95
N GLY A 725 -0.99 -42.08 -30.66
CA GLY A 725 -0.52 -41.16 -29.61
C GLY A 725 -0.87 -41.57 -28.17
N THR A 726 -0.94 -40.57 -27.28
CA THR A 726 -1.17 -40.74 -25.84
C THR A 726 -2.28 -39.82 -25.36
N ARG A 727 -3.26 -40.35 -24.63
CA ARG A 727 -4.37 -39.60 -24.05
C ARG A 727 -4.23 -39.53 -22.53
N TYR A 728 -4.37 -38.33 -21.98
CA TYR A 728 -4.38 -38.08 -20.54
C TYR A 728 -5.75 -37.56 -20.09
N ILE A 729 -6.29 -38.13 -19.02
CA ILE A 729 -7.53 -37.68 -18.39
C ILE A 729 -7.38 -37.68 -16.87
N MET A 730 -7.94 -36.66 -16.21
CA MET A 730 -8.04 -36.62 -14.75
C MET A 730 -9.42 -37.10 -14.32
N ILE A 731 -9.46 -38.15 -13.51
CA ILE A 731 -10.71 -38.77 -13.05
C ILE A 731 -10.84 -38.57 -11.54
N SER A 732 -12.06 -38.33 -11.08
CA SER A 732 -12.37 -38.46 -9.65
C SER A 732 -13.73 -39.09 -9.40
N PHE A 733 -13.74 -40.05 -8.49
CA PHE A 733 -14.94 -40.72 -8.01
C PHE A 733 -15.45 -40.00 -6.76
N VAL A 734 -16.43 -39.12 -6.97
CA VAL A 734 -16.92 -38.22 -5.94
C VAL A 734 -18.15 -38.82 -5.25
N ASP A 735 -18.14 -38.71 -3.93
CA ASP A 735 -19.11 -39.24 -3.00
C ASP A 735 -19.34 -40.76 -3.18
N PRO A 736 -18.29 -41.58 -2.97
CA PRO A 736 -18.31 -43.03 -3.12
C PRO A 736 -19.22 -43.75 -2.12
#